data_AF-A0A9R1XYG4-F1
#
_entry.id   AF-A0A9R1XYG4-F1
#
_cell.length_a   1.000
_cell.length_b   1.000
_cell.length_c   1.000
_cell.angle_alpha   90.00
_cell.angle_beta   90.00
_cell.angle_gamma   90.00
#
_symmetry.space_group_name_H-M   'P 1'
#
loop_
_entity.id
_entity.type
_entity.pdbx_description
1 polymer ?
#
loop_
_entity_poly.entity_id
_entity_poly.type
_entity_poly.pdbx_seq_one_letter_code
_entity_poly.pdbx_strand_id
1 'polypeptide(L)'
;MRVLNVAEKPSVAKTVSGILSRGQGLRMREGRSRYNKVFEFNYTIQGQPCQMMFTSVTGHLMEIEFESRYRKWNSCDPVDLFQAPIRKHVPEDKLDIKKTLEEEARKCQWLVLWLDCDREGENIAFEVVEVCSNANSRLDIWRARFSSLIDREIHQAVQNLVRPNQLFSDAVDVRQEIDLRIGASFTRFQTMLLKDAFAFNFSTDGRSLVLSYGPCQFPTLGFVVERYWEIQAHEPEEFWKIQCTHTADEGTSTFNWMRGHLFDYTCAVLLYEMCLQEPIATVTKVRQQERLKYPPHPLNTIELEKRASRYFRMSSEQTMKIAEDLYQSGFISYPRTETDSFSSRTDLHILVQEQQEHPVWGPYAKRLLDPSSGLWKNPTNGGHDDKAHPPIHPTKYSSGESGWSEDHRKLYELVVRHYLACVSQPAVGAETTVEIDIAGEMFSALGRTIVAKNYLEVYRFETWGGSLIPNYTFGQQFTPTSLTLESGITRPPPLLSEADLLDCMDKAGIGTDATMHDHIKKLTDRFYATKESQHFKPTNLGEALVMGYDDMGYELWKPYLRSMMEMDMKAVSEGNKRKNDVLATCLQQMKDCFLDARLNKVKLFEALEIFFDRTNNAGGTGQQSFGEKIRKCDVCQDSDMVLKKKPDGKYMVGCLGFPQASCRNVIWLPGSLSEATVTTTVCNTCTPGPILKIQFTFRRLEIPPNFNVNHLGCVGGCDDILRELMEISGTGHRNPSSIPARGRGATNTTTTPSHTTTPNNYNNNNNYNFNNNNNDNNNNNQQSSCSFCHQTGHSSSDCYSLTSQSRSSRSQRLNNSNNGDTPVPCVICGAPCVLRTANTEANRGRKFYTCQTQGCKSFMCWEDSVPTTRATTTARRGGRGRGGGGGGRGGGGGGDGRFVSAIGEPVSGRSCFICGDPSHFSNVCPNRGMRN
;
A
#
# COMPACT_ATOMS: atom_id res chain seq x y z
N MET A 1 47.95 -6.09 -32.23
CA MET A 1 47.63 -5.28 -31.03
C MET A 1 47.03 -6.16 -29.94
N ARG A 2 47.25 -5.89 -28.66
CA ARG A 2 46.60 -6.56 -27.52
C ARG A 2 45.51 -5.70 -26.91
N VAL A 3 44.34 -6.28 -26.68
CA VAL A 3 43.13 -5.59 -26.22
C VAL A 3 42.65 -6.27 -24.95
N LEU A 4 42.66 -5.54 -23.82
CA LEU A 4 42.03 -5.99 -22.58
C LEU A 4 40.52 -5.78 -22.71
N ASN A 5 39.74 -6.81 -22.45
CA ASN A 5 38.28 -6.75 -22.46
C ASN A 5 37.77 -7.12 -21.06
N VAL A 6 36.88 -6.32 -20.48
CA VAL A 6 36.39 -6.55 -19.11
C VAL A 6 34.87 -6.53 -19.09
N ALA A 7 34.24 -7.66 -18.72
CA ALA A 7 32.80 -7.74 -18.47
C ALA A 7 32.44 -7.62 -16.99
N GLU A 8 31.17 -7.39 -16.69
CA GLU A 8 30.67 -7.21 -15.32
C GLU A 8 30.72 -8.51 -14.47
N LYS A 9 30.53 -9.67 -15.11
CA LYS A 9 30.42 -10.98 -14.43
C LYS A 9 31.20 -12.06 -15.20
N PRO A 10 31.68 -13.12 -14.51
CA PRO A 10 32.40 -14.22 -15.17
C PRO A 10 31.56 -14.95 -16.23
N SER A 11 30.24 -15.08 -16.01
CA SER A 11 29.29 -15.66 -16.96
C SER A 11 29.28 -14.88 -18.28
N VAL A 12 29.14 -13.56 -18.21
CA VAL A 12 29.14 -12.67 -19.38
C VAL A 12 30.46 -12.75 -20.14
N ALA A 13 31.60 -12.67 -19.45
CA ALA A 13 32.92 -12.81 -20.10
C ALA A 13 33.06 -14.13 -20.86
N LYS A 14 32.61 -15.24 -20.26
CA LYS A 14 32.63 -16.56 -20.90
C LYS A 14 31.75 -16.60 -22.15
N THR A 15 30.51 -16.10 -22.06
CA THR A 15 29.56 -16.08 -23.18
C THR A 15 30.07 -15.22 -24.33
N VAL A 16 30.47 -13.98 -24.06
CA VAL A 16 30.97 -13.04 -25.08
C VAL A 16 32.25 -13.57 -25.74
N SER A 17 33.18 -14.12 -24.96
CA SER A 17 34.40 -14.73 -25.51
C SER A 17 34.10 -15.94 -26.39
N GLY A 18 33.12 -16.76 -26.01
CA GLY A 18 32.65 -17.90 -26.81
C GLY A 18 32.09 -17.46 -28.16
N ILE A 19 31.26 -16.41 -28.17
CA ILE A 19 30.69 -15.81 -29.38
C ILE A 19 31.79 -15.25 -30.28
N LEU A 20 32.61 -14.33 -29.77
CA LEU A 20 33.61 -13.62 -30.58
C LEU A 20 34.69 -14.55 -31.15
N SER A 21 35.07 -15.58 -30.41
CA SER A 21 36.03 -16.59 -30.88
C SER A 21 35.41 -17.63 -31.81
N ARG A 22 34.07 -17.72 -31.89
CA ARG A 22 33.35 -18.83 -32.54
C ARG A 22 33.82 -20.21 -32.04
N GLY A 23 34.29 -20.27 -30.80
CA GLY A 23 34.92 -21.45 -30.20
C GLY A 23 36.28 -21.85 -30.81
N GLN A 24 36.83 -21.07 -31.76
CA GLN A 24 38.09 -21.37 -32.42
C GLN A 24 39.24 -20.61 -31.77
N GLY A 25 40.32 -21.32 -31.43
CA GLY A 25 41.55 -20.70 -30.89
C GLY A 25 41.37 -20.03 -29.52
N LEU A 26 40.26 -20.29 -28.81
CA LEU A 26 39.99 -19.78 -27.47
C LEU A 26 40.85 -20.52 -26.44
N ARG A 27 41.81 -19.82 -25.86
CA ARG A 27 42.65 -20.32 -24.76
C ARG A 27 42.18 -19.74 -23.44
N MET A 28 41.87 -20.59 -22.48
CA MET A 28 41.57 -20.18 -21.10
C MET A 28 42.85 -20.16 -20.26
N ARG A 29 43.04 -19.11 -19.47
CA ARG A 29 44.11 -18.95 -18.48
C ARG A 29 43.52 -18.52 -17.14
N GLU A 30 44.14 -18.98 -16.06
CA GLU A 30 43.81 -18.57 -14.70
C GLU A 30 44.20 -17.09 -14.45
N GLY A 31 43.27 -16.35 -13.85
CA GLY A 31 43.56 -15.06 -13.22
C GLY A 31 44.07 -15.25 -11.79
N ARG A 32 44.24 -14.15 -11.04
CA ARG A 32 44.53 -14.24 -9.59
C ARG A 32 43.29 -14.63 -8.79
N SER A 33 42.11 -14.18 -9.23
CA SER A 33 40.82 -14.64 -8.66
C SER A 33 40.46 -16.01 -9.22
N ARG A 34 40.02 -16.92 -8.35
CA ARG A 34 39.57 -18.27 -8.72
C ARG A 34 38.40 -18.26 -9.71
N TYR A 35 37.53 -17.24 -9.63
CA TYR A 35 36.27 -17.16 -10.36
C TYR A 35 36.40 -16.40 -11.69
N ASN A 36 37.37 -15.48 -11.79
CA ASN A 36 37.54 -14.59 -12.95
C ASN A 36 38.68 -15.10 -13.85
N LYS A 37 38.32 -15.93 -14.84
CA LYS A 37 39.27 -16.46 -15.83
C LYS A 37 39.63 -15.41 -16.87
N VAL A 38 40.78 -15.61 -17.52
CA VAL A 38 41.20 -14.84 -18.69
C VAL A 38 41.04 -15.71 -19.95
N PHE A 39 40.35 -15.19 -20.95
CA PHE A 39 40.10 -15.84 -22.22
C PHE A 39 40.88 -15.13 -23.32
N GLU A 40 41.71 -15.88 -24.03
CA GLU A 40 42.63 -15.37 -25.04
C GLU A 40 42.25 -15.89 -26.42
N PHE A 41 42.06 -15.01 -27.41
CA PHE A 41 41.75 -15.40 -28.78
C PHE A 41 42.12 -14.29 -29.77
N ASN A 42 42.24 -14.64 -31.06
CA ASN A 42 42.47 -13.65 -32.12
C ASN A 42 41.13 -13.14 -32.65
N TYR A 43 41.07 -11.85 -32.94
CA TYR A 43 39.90 -11.21 -33.53
C TYR A 43 40.34 -10.04 -34.43
N THR A 44 39.40 -9.46 -35.18
CA THR A 44 39.66 -8.28 -36.02
C THR A 44 38.65 -7.20 -35.68
N ILE A 45 39.13 -6.05 -35.22
CA ILE A 45 38.30 -4.87 -34.90
C ILE A 45 38.56 -3.83 -35.98
N GLN A 46 37.52 -3.47 -36.76
CA GLN A 46 37.62 -2.45 -37.83
C GLN A 46 38.81 -2.70 -38.79
N GLY A 47 39.02 -3.97 -39.17
CA GLY A 47 40.11 -4.38 -40.06
C GLY A 47 41.50 -4.51 -39.41
N GLN A 48 41.64 -4.19 -38.12
CA GLN A 48 42.90 -4.33 -37.38
C GLN A 48 42.98 -5.67 -36.64
N PRO A 49 43.99 -6.52 -36.92
CA PRO A 49 44.18 -7.77 -36.19
C PRO A 49 44.57 -7.53 -34.72
N CYS A 50 43.80 -8.11 -33.81
CA CYS A 50 44.00 -7.99 -32.37
C CYS A 50 44.01 -9.34 -31.66
N GLN A 51 44.80 -9.41 -30.60
CA GLN A 51 44.75 -10.48 -29.61
C GLN A 51 43.91 -9.98 -28.43
N MET A 52 42.77 -10.63 -28.23
CA MET A 52 41.79 -10.31 -27.19
C MET A 52 42.19 -10.99 -25.88
N MET A 53 42.29 -10.23 -24.80
CA MET A 53 42.50 -10.70 -23.44
C MET A 53 41.23 -10.39 -22.64
N PHE A 54 40.31 -11.33 -22.58
CA PHE A 54 38.97 -11.11 -22.03
C PHE A 54 38.87 -11.62 -20.59
N THR A 55 38.44 -10.80 -19.65
CA THR A 55 38.24 -11.15 -18.24
C THR A 55 36.97 -10.48 -17.71
N SER A 56 36.71 -10.55 -16.41
CA SER A 56 35.57 -9.90 -15.78
C SER A 56 35.86 -9.38 -14.38
N VAL A 57 34.98 -8.53 -13.89
CA VAL A 57 34.78 -8.24 -12.47
C VAL A 57 33.65 -9.13 -11.90
N THR A 58 33.12 -8.78 -10.73
CA THR A 58 31.99 -9.44 -10.05
C THR A 58 31.01 -8.36 -9.54
N GLY A 59 30.42 -7.61 -10.46
CA GLY A 59 29.71 -6.35 -10.16
C GLY A 59 30.70 -5.23 -9.82
N HIS A 60 30.29 -4.29 -8.95
CA HIS A 60 31.18 -3.20 -8.48
C HIS A 60 32.55 -3.72 -8.05
N LEU A 61 33.61 -3.13 -8.57
CA LEU A 61 34.99 -3.42 -8.18
C LEU A 61 35.38 -2.62 -6.92
N MET A 62 34.74 -1.46 -6.71
CA MET A 62 35.02 -0.57 -5.59
C MET A 62 33.81 -0.38 -4.69
N GLU A 63 34.08 0.09 -3.48
CA GLU A 63 33.06 0.57 -2.55
C GLU A 63 33.46 1.94 -2.00
N ILE A 64 32.44 2.76 -1.72
CA ILE A 64 32.62 4.03 -1.01
C ILE A 64 32.42 3.81 0.49
N GLU A 65 33.31 4.38 1.28
CA GLU A 65 33.23 4.34 2.73
C GLU A 65 33.81 5.62 3.33
N PHE A 66 33.40 5.94 4.56
CA PHE A 66 34.02 7.04 5.30
C PHE A 66 35.48 6.73 5.66
N GLU A 67 36.29 7.77 5.81
CA GLU A 67 37.61 7.64 6.42
C GLU A 67 37.55 6.91 7.78
N SER A 68 38.63 6.22 8.14
CA SER A 68 38.70 5.33 9.32
C SER A 68 38.20 5.96 10.62
N ARG A 69 38.46 7.26 10.84
CA ARG A 69 38.01 8.02 12.01
C ARG A 69 36.50 8.20 12.13
N TYR A 70 35.72 8.02 11.05
CA TYR A 70 34.26 8.19 11.03
C TYR A 70 33.49 6.85 10.91
N ARG A 71 34.19 5.71 10.82
CA ARG A 71 33.55 4.39 10.60
C ARG A 71 32.83 3.85 11.82
N LYS A 72 33.46 3.98 12.99
CA LYS A 72 32.87 3.49 14.23
C LYS A 72 31.68 4.38 14.57
N TRP A 73 30.58 3.78 14.99
CA TRP A 73 29.35 4.54 15.22
C TRP A 73 29.49 5.60 16.31
N ASN A 74 30.31 5.33 17.32
CA ASN A 74 30.60 6.23 18.44
C ASN A 74 31.84 7.11 18.22
N SER A 75 32.45 7.14 17.02
CA SER A 75 33.68 7.93 16.80
C SER A 75 33.46 9.35 16.30
N CYS A 76 32.22 9.73 15.95
CA CYS A 76 31.85 11.09 15.56
C CYS A 76 30.36 11.34 15.87
N ASP A 77 29.94 12.61 15.85
CA ASP A 77 28.51 12.94 15.84
C ASP A 77 27.94 12.52 14.47
N PRO A 78 26.77 11.86 14.38
CA PRO A 78 26.14 11.52 13.11
C PRO A 78 25.92 12.72 12.17
N VAL A 79 25.83 13.96 12.68
CA VAL A 79 25.75 15.17 11.85
C VAL A 79 27.03 15.42 11.04
N ASP A 80 28.19 14.98 11.53
CA ASP A 80 29.48 15.19 10.86
C ASP A 80 29.57 14.39 9.55
N LEU A 81 28.80 13.29 9.43
CA LEU A 81 28.80 12.40 8.27
C LEU A 81 28.28 13.07 6.99
N PHE A 82 27.53 14.17 7.09
CA PHE A 82 27.14 14.97 5.93
C PHE A 82 28.34 15.62 5.22
N GLN A 83 29.44 15.86 5.94
CA GLN A 83 30.65 16.51 5.41
C GLN A 83 31.90 15.63 5.54
N ALA A 84 31.82 14.49 6.24
CA ALA A 84 32.94 13.60 6.44
C ALA A 84 33.55 13.15 5.10
N PRO A 85 34.88 13.14 4.96
CA PRO A 85 35.54 12.63 3.76
C PRO A 85 35.22 11.15 3.54
N ILE A 86 34.90 10.83 2.28
CA ILE A 86 34.70 9.47 1.79
C ILE A 86 35.89 9.06 0.93
N ARG A 87 36.20 7.78 0.93
CA ARG A 87 37.16 7.17 0.01
C ARG A 87 36.46 6.08 -0.80
N LYS A 88 36.74 6.04 -2.11
CA LYS A 88 36.41 4.91 -2.98
C LYS A 88 37.62 3.99 -3.00
N HIS A 89 37.43 2.70 -2.75
CA HIS A 89 38.53 1.73 -2.70
C HIS A 89 38.09 0.33 -3.12
N VAL A 90 39.04 -0.51 -3.51
CA VAL A 90 38.79 -1.93 -3.80
C VAL A 90 38.80 -2.71 -2.48
N PRO A 91 37.70 -3.41 -2.13
CA PRO A 91 37.63 -4.21 -0.90
C PRO A 91 38.54 -5.43 -0.98
N GLU A 92 38.84 -6.02 0.18
CA GLU A 92 39.85 -7.09 0.33
C GLU A 92 39.55 -8.32 -0.54
N ASP A 93 38.27 -8.70 -0.65
CA ASP A 93 37.79 -9.83 -1.44
C ASP A 93 37.94 -9.63 -2.96
N LYS A 94 38.15 -8.39 -3.41
CA LYS A 94 38.30 -8.03 -4.83
C LYS A 94 39.73 -7.65 -5.21
N LEU A 95 40.68 -7.70 -4.28
CA LEU A 95 42.09 -7.37 -4.55
C LEU A 95 42.72 -8.25 -5.63
N ASP A 96 42.36 -9.52 -5.71
CA ASP A 96 42.88 -10.42 -6.74
C ASP A 96 42.31 -10.10 -8.13
N ILE A 97 41.07 -9.63 -8.21
CA ILE A 97 40.50 -9.11 -9.46
C ILE A 97 41.29 -7.87 -9.88
N LYS A 98 41.50 -6.90 -8.97
CA LYS A 98 42.32 -5.71 -9.22
C LYS A 98 43.72 -6.06 -9.73
N LYS A 99 44.44 -6.96 -9.06
CA LYS A 99 45.79 -7.40 -9.49
C LYS A 99 45.77 -7.99 -10.91
N THR A 100 44.77 -8.80 -11.23
CA THR A 100 44.60 -9.37 -12.57
C THR A 100 44.40 -8.27 -13.61
N LEU A 101 43.53 -7.29 -13.34
CA LEU A 101 43.29 -6.15 -14.24
C LEU A 101 44.55 -5.33 -14.46
N GLU A 102 45.32 -5.03 -13.41
CA GLU A 102 46.57 -4.28 -13.53
C GLU A 102 47.65 -5.06 -14.32
N GLU A 103 47.77 -6.38 -14.10
CA GLU A 103 48.71 -7.25 -14.82
C GLU A 103 48.41 -7.31 -16.32
N GLU A 104 47.13 -7.38 -16.70
CA GLU A 104 46.72 -7.41 -18.11
C GLU A 104 46.75 -6.03 -18.76
N ALA A 105 46.39 -4.97 -18.03
CA ALA A 105 46.44 -3.59 -18.49
C ALA A 105 47.86 -3.18 -18.93
N ARG A 106 48.90 -3.60 -18.20
CA ARG A 106 50.32 -3.34 -18.55
C ARG A 106 50.75 -3.95 -19.89
N LYS A 107 50.05 -4.99 -20.37
CA LYS A 107 50.39 -5.72 -21.61
C LYS A 107 49.56 -5.27 -22.81
N CYS A 108 48.50 -4.50 -22.60
CA CYS A 108 47.52 -4.13 -23.61
C CYS A 108 47.68 -2.69 -24.08
N GLN A 109 47.23 -2.42 -25.30
CA GLN A 109 47.17 -1.07 -25.86
C GLN A 109 45.77 -0.47 -25.69
N TRP A 110 44.74 -1.31 -25.79
CA TRP A 110 43.34 -0.91 -25.67
C TRP A 110 42.67 -1.58 -24.47
N LEU A 111 41.69 -0.90 -23.89
CA LEU A 111 40.74 -1.42 -22.92
C LEU A 111 39.33 -1.30 -23.51
N VAL A 112 38.60 -2.41 -23.64
CA VAL A 112 37.20 -2.44 -24.10
C VAL A 112 36.30 -2.90 -22.96
N LEU A 113 35.32 -2.06 -22.62
CA LEU A 113 34.42 -2.23 -21.49
C LEU A 113 33.14 -2.94 -21.98
N TRP A 114 32.89 -4.15 -21.45
CA TRP A 114 31.78 -5.05 -21.76
C TRP A 114 30.84 -5.24 -20.57
N LEU A 115 30.68 -4.20 -19.76
CA LEU A 115 29.76 -4.19 -18.63
C LEU A 115 28.33 -4.01 -19.12
N ASP A 116 27.32 -4.33 -18.31
CA ASP A 116 25.94 -4.15 -18.73
C ASP A 116 25.67 -2.66 -19.06
N CYS A 117 24.77 -2.39 -20.02
CA CYS A 117 24.68 -1.05 -20.65
C CYS A 117 23.73 -0.07 -19.94
N ASP A 118 23.53 -0.24 -18.64
CA ASP A 118 22.81 0.68 -17.76
C ASP A 118 23.76 1.68 -17.06
N ARG A 119 23.21 2.50 -16.15
CA ARG A 119 23.98 3.47 -15.38
C ARG A 119 24.96 2.80 -14.41
N GLU A 120 24.54 1.72 -13.73
CA GLU A 120 25.40 0.99 -12.79
C GLU A 120 26.58 0.35 -13.53
N GLY A 121 26.33 -0.36 -14.64
CA GLY A 121 27.37 -0.94 -15.48
C GLY A 121 28.33 0.13 -16.02
N GLU A 122 27.86 1.34 -16.32
CA GLU A 122 28.74 2.46 -16.68
C GLU A 122 29.61 2.92 -15.49
N ASN A 123 29.07 3.00 -14.28
CA ASN A 123 29.85 3.34 -13.09
C ASN A 123 30.94 2.31 -12.78
N ILE A 124 30.60 1.01 -12.86
CA ILE A 124 31.57 -0.08 -12.71
C ILE A 124 32.63 0.02 -13.82
N ALA A 125 32.26 0.47 -15.03
CA ALA A 125 33.19 0.64 -16.13
C ALA A 125 34.25 1.69 -15.78
N PHE A 126 33.85 2.79 -15.13
CA PHE A 126 34.80 3.81 -14.65
C PHE A 126 35.68 3.33 -13.48
N GLU A 127 35.19 2.42 -12.62
CA GLU A 127 36.03 1.76 -11.61
C GLU A 127 37.13 0.91 -12.25
N VAL A 128 36.79 0.17 -13.31
CA VAL A 128 37.76 -0.61 -14.11
C VAL A 128 38.75 0.32 -14.80
N VAL A 129 38.26 1.41 -15.40
CA VAL A 129 39.11 2.43 -16.04
C VAL A 129 40.12 3.01 -15.04
N GLU A 130 39.70 3.34 -13.82
CA GLU A 130 40.59 3.86 -12.79
C GLU A 130 41.72 2.87 -12.46
N VAL A 131 41.37 1.61 -12.19
CA VAL A 131 42.36 0.56 -11.87
C VAL A 131 43.32 0.32 -13.04
N CYS A 132 42.81 0.18 -14.26
CA CYS A 132 43.63 -0.11 -15.43
C CYS A 132 44.52 1.09 -15.82
N SER A 133 44.01 2.31 -15.75
CA SER A 133 44.76 3.53 -16.11
C SER A 133 45.88 3.83 -15.11
N ASN A 134 45.68 3.50 -13.82
CA ASN A 134 46.73 3.57 -12.81
C ASN A 134 47.89 2.60 -13.11
N ALA A 135 47.62 1.46 -13.76
CA ALA A 135 48.65 0.52 -14.19
C ALA A 135 49.27 0.87 -15.56
N ASN A 136 48.49 1.47 -16.46
CA ASN A 136 48.93 1.89 -17.79
C ASN A 136 48.10 3.09 -18.30
N SER A 137 48.64 4.31 -18.15
CA SER A 137 47.97 5.55 -18.54
C SER A 137 47.89 5.79 -20.05
N ARG A 138 48.50 4.92 -20.87
CA ARG A 138 48.47 5.00 -22.34
C ARG A 138 47.38 4.13 -22.98
N LEU A 139 46.50 3.54 -22.18
CA LEU A 139 45.39 2.73 -22.70
C LEU A 139 44.41 3.59 -23.50
N ASP A 140 44.04 3.12 -24.68
CA ASP A 140 42.92 3.67 -25.43
C ASP A 140 41.62 2.98 -24.98
N ILE A 141 40.69 3.75 -24.44
CA ILE A 141 39.54 3.24 -23.68
C ILE A 141 38.27 3.30 -24.51
N TRP A 142 37.66 2.14 -24.70
CA TRP A 142 36.48 1.94 -25.53
C TRP A 142 35.36 1.26 -24.74
N ARG A 143 34.12 1.51 -25.16
CA ARG A 143 32.90 0.97 -24.58
C ARG A 143 32.14 0.19 -25.65
N ALA A 144 31.88 -1.09 -25.39
CA ALA A 144 30.97 -1.90 -26.20
C ALA A 144 29.53 -1.65 -25.73
N ARG A 145 28.60 -1.42 -26.68
CA ARG A 145 27.17 -1.21 -26.41
C ARG A 145 26.37 -2.38 -26.95
N PHE A 146 25.61 -3.04 -26.06
CA PHE A 146 24.79 -4.21 -26.36
C PHE A 146 23.60 -4.27 -25.39
N SER A 147 22.53 -4.90 -25.84
CA SER A 147 21.27 -5.13 -25.14
C SER A 147 20.88 -6.61 -25.07
N SER A 148 21.63 -7.50 -25.72
CA SER A 148 21.50 -8.94 -25.55
C SER A 148 22.82 -9.67 -25.85
N LEU A 149 22.98 -10.87 -25.26
CA LEU A 149 24.16 -11.70 -25.41
C LEU A 149 24.01 -12.70 -26.57
N ILE A 150 23.76 -12.20 -27.78
CA ILE A 150 23.61 -13.01 -29.01
C ILE A 150 24.67 -12.67 -30.06
N ASP A 151 24.94 -13.62 -30.96
CA ASP A 151 26.02 -13.56 -31.96
C ASP A 151 26.03 -12.23 -32.76
N ARG A 152 24.90 -11.91 -33.39
CA ARG A 152 24.74 -10.70 -34.21
C ARG A 152 25.07 -9.43 -33.43
N GLU A 153 24.55 -9.32 -32.21
CA GLU A 153 24.64 -8.08 -31.43
C GLU A 153 26.03 -7.87 -30.85
N ILE A 154 26.66 -8.94 -30.34
CA ILE A 154 28.01 -8.89 -29.80
C ILE A 154 29.04 -8.58 -30.92
N HIS A 155 28.88 -9.19 -32.10
CA HIS A 155 29.71 -8.84 -33.25
C HIS A 155 29.48 -7.39 -33.71
N GLN A 156 28.24 -6.90 -33.68
CA GLN A 156 27.96 -5.50 -34.00
C GLN A 156 28.57 -4.53 -32.97
N ALA A 157 28.48 -4.85 -31.68
CA ALA A 157 29.00 -4.03 -30.59
C ALA A 157 30.51 -3.81 -30.70
N VAL A 158 31.28 -4.87 -30.94
CA VAL A 158 32.74 -4.79 -31.04
C VAL A 158 33.22 -4.04 -32.30
N GLN A 159 32.42 -3.99 -33.37
CA GLN A 159 32.76 -3.23 -34.57
C GLN A 159 32.37 -1.74 -34.46
N ASN A 160 31.45 -1.39 -33.55
CA ASN A 160 30.91 -0.04 -33.36
C ASN A 160 31.19 0.47 -31.95
N LEU A 161 32.44 0.36 -31.50
CA LEU A 161 32.87 0.82 -30.19
C LEU A 161 32.71 2.34 -30.04
N VAL A 162 32.30 2.77 -28.85
CA VAL A 162 32.14 4.19 -28.47
C VAL A 162 33.03 4.55 -27.28
N ARG A 163 33.00 5.81 -26.83
CA ARG A 163 33.66 6.21 -25.58
C ARG A 163 32.72 5.98 -24.38
N PRO A 164 33.23 5.59 -23.20
CA PRO A 164 32.41 5.48 -22.00
C PRO A 164 31.85 6.86 -21.58
N ASN A 165 30.66 6.87 -20.99
CA ASN A 165 29.91 8.07 -20.64
C ASN A 165 30.08 8.43 -19.16
N GLN A 166 30.95 9.41 -18.88
CA GLN A 166 31.22 9.89 -17.51
C GLN A 166 29.96 10.40 -16.81
N LEU A 167 29.00 11.00 -17.53
CA LEU A 167 27.80 11.58 -16.91
C LEU A 167 26.91 10.51 -16.27
N PHE A 168 26.83 9.32 -16.88
CA PHE A 168 26.09 8.19 -16.31
C PHE A 168 26.76 7.69 -15.02
N SER A 169 28.10 7.56 -15.04
CA SER A 169 28.86 7.21 -13.84
C SER A 169 28.72 8.25 -12.73
N ASP A 170 28.76 9.54 -13.08
CA ASP A 170 28.64 10.64 -12.12
C ASP A 170 27.27 10.63 -11.43
N ALA A 171 26.19 10.32 -12.16
CA ALA A 171 24.86 10.21 -11.57
C ALA A 171 24.78 9.07 -10.54
N VAL A 172 25.41 7.92 -10.81
CA VAL A 172 25.49 6.80 -9.86
C VAL A 172 26.32 7.18 -8.63
N ASP A 173 27.48 7.82 -8.82
CA ASP A 173 28.29 8.27 -7.68
C ASP A 173 27.53 9.27 -6.79
N VAL A 174 26.76 10.19 -7.39
CA VAL A 174 25.87 11.11 -6.66
C VAL A 174 24.88 10.32 -5.81
N ARG A 175 24.19 9.34 -6.42
CA ARG A 175 23.22 8.47 -5.74
C ARG A 175 23.86 7.73 -4.57
N GLN A 176 24.99 7.06 -4.81
CA GLN A 176 25.71 6.30 -3.80
C GLN A 176 26.13 7.18 -2.61
N GLU A 177 26.67 8.37 -2.87
CA GLU A 177 27.09 9.30 -1.81
C GLU A 177 25.92 9.88 -1.02
N ILE A 178 24.82 10.27 -1.70
CA ILE A 178 23.57 10.71 -1.06
C ILE A 178 23.03 9.61 -0.14
N ASP A 179 22.88 8.39 -0.66
CA ASP A 179 22.34 7.25 0.07
C ASP A 179 23.24 6.87 1.26
N LEU A 180 24.57 6.89 1.10
CA LEU A 180 25.54 6.61 2.17
C LEU A 180 25.45 7.66 3.29
N ARG A 181 25.53 8.95 2.94
CA ARG A 181 25.59 10.03 3.93
C ARG A 181 24.30 10.13 4.71
N ILE A 182 23.17 10.25 4.02
CA ILE A 182 21.85 10.37 4.65
C ILE A 182 21.54 9.09 5.42
N GLY A 183 21.73 7.93 4.78
CA GLY A 183 21.45 6.64 5.40
C GLY A 183 22.25 6.42 6.67
N ALA A 184 23.56 6.68 6.65
CA ALA A 184 24.41 6.53 7.82
C ALA A 184 24.06 7.54 8.93
N SER A 185 23.83 8.81 8.61
CA SER A 185 23.47 9.85 9.60
C SER A 185 22.19 9.50 10.35
N PHE A 186 21.07 9.27 9.63
CA PHE A 186 19.79 8.96 10.26
C PHE A 186 19.79 7.59 10.94
N THR A 187 20.38 6.56 10.31
CA THR A 187 20.47 5.21 10.91
C THR A 187 21.21 5.23 12.24
N ARG A 188 22.38 5.88 12.30
CA ARG A 188 23.16 5.97 13.54
C ARG A 188 22.40 6.76 14.59
N PHE A 189 21.84 7.91 14.22
CA PHE A 189 21.03 8.73 15.11
C PHE A 189 19.89 7.94 15.74
N GLN A 190 18.98 7.36 14.95
CA GLN A 190 17.79 6.71 15.49
C GLN A 190 18.12 5.39 16.19
N THR A 191 19.11 4.63 15.71
CA THR A 191 19.51 3.39 16.38
C THR A 191 20.16 3.69 17.73
N MET A 192 21.13 4.62 17.81
CA MET A 192 21.78 4.98 19.08
C MET A 192 20.80 5.63 20.06
N LEU A 193 19.79 6.33 19.54
CA LEU A 193 18.76 6.96 20.36
C LEU A 193 17.78 5.95 20.97
N LEU A 194 17.32 4.97 20.18
CA LEU A 194 16.14 4.18 20.52
C LEU A 194 16.46 2.73 20.92
N LYS A 195 17.55 2.14 20.42
CA LYS A 195 17.88 0.71 20.60
C LYS A 195 17.91 0.30 22.07
N ASP A 196 18.57 1.09 22.90
CA ASP A 196 18.75 0.78 24.33
C ASP A 196 17.65 1.39 25.19
N ALA A 197 16.72 2.15 24.60
CA ALA A 197 15.60 2.78 25.30
C ALA A 197 14.34 1.92 25.32
N PHE A 198 14.19 0.99 24.36
CA PHE A 198 12.97 0.19 24.19
C PHE A 198 13.27 -1.30 24.06
N ALA A 199 12.36 -2.13 24.57
CA ALA A 199 12.45 -3.58 24.51
C ALA A 199 11.87 -4.11 23.19
N PHE A 200 12.75 -4.41 22.23
CA PHE A 200 12.36 -4.94 20.93
C PHE A 200 12.37 -6.48 20.92
N ASN A 201 11.18 -7.09 21.11
CA ASN A 201 11.02 -8.54 21.29
C ASN A 201 11.16 -9.40 20.01
N PHE A 202 11.54 -8.82 18.88
CA PHE A 202 11.68 -9.51 17.58
C PHE A 202 13.14 -9.80 17.19
N SER A 203 14.11 -9.45 18.05
CA SER A 203 15.52 -9.79 17.85
C SER A 203 15.78 -11.28 18.15
N THR A 204 15.45 -12.15 17.21
CA THR A 204 15.49 -13.61 17.35
C THR A 204 16.88 -14.23 17.10
N ASP A 205 17.83 -13.48 16.52
CA ASP A 205 19.08 -14.07 15.97
C ASP A 205 20.39 -13.52 16.58
N GLY A 206 20.35 -12.86 17.75
CA GLY A 206 21.57 -12.34 18.40
C GLY A 206 22.31 -11.25 17.62
N ARG A 207 21.75 -10.76 16.51
CA ARG A 207 22.25 -9.60 15.75
C ARG A 207 21.83 -8.32 16.47
N SER A 208 22.75 -7.37 16.61
CA SER A 208 22.43 -6.03 17.11
C SER A 208 21.30 -5.44 16.27
N LEU A 209 20.20 -5.06 16.92
CA LEU A 209 19.11 -4.34 16.26
C LEU A 209 19.66 -3.06 15.62
N VAL A 210 19.43 -2.92 14.31
CA VAL A 210 19.77 -1.72 13.53
C VAL A 210 18.48 -1.14 12.98
N LEU A 211 18.14 0.05 13.45
CA LEU A 211 17.03 0.82 12.93
C LEU A 211 17.57 1.62 11.74
N SER A 212 17.51 1.04 10.55
CA SER A 212 17.99 1.69 9.31
C SER A 212 17.06 2.78 8.79
N TYR A 213 17.62 3.88 8.35
CA TYR A 213 16.94 4.86 7.52
C TYR A 213 17.57 4.85 6.12
N GLY A 214 16.75 4.99 5.09
CA GLY A 214 17.20 5.18 3.72
C GLY A 214 16.30 6.19 3.01
N PRO A 215 16.86 7.14 2.22
CA PRO A 215 16.09 8.23 1.62
C PRO A 215 14.99 7.77 0.65
N CYS A 216 15.13 6.58 0.02
CA CYS A 216 14.05 5.96 -0.76
C CYS A 216 13.29 4.87 0.03
N GLN A 217 13.97 4.20 0.97
CA GLN A 217 13.34 3.17 1.81
C GLN A 217 12.20 3.76 2.66
N PHE A 218 12.44 4.92 3.28
CA PHE A 218 11.50 5.54 4.20
C PHE A 218 10.20 6.01 3.52
N PRO A 219 10.23 6.69 2.35
CA PRO A 219 8.98 6.99 1.65
C PRO A 219 8.28 5.76 1.06
N THR A 220 9.02 4.70 0.72
CA THR A 220 8.40 3.42 0.32
C THR A 220 7.62 2.80 1.49
N LEU A 221 8.16 2.86 2.72
CA LEU A 221 7.42 2.49 3.93
C LEU A 221 6.21 3.40 4.15
N GLY A 222 6.37 4.69 3.85
CA GLY A 222 5.32 5.69 3.89
C GLY A 222 4.05 5.29 3.15
N PHE A 223 4.15 4.76 1.92
CA PHE A 223 2.98 4.27 1.17
C PHE A 223 2.24 3.14 1.88
N VAL A 224 2.99 2.21 2.48
CA VAL A 224 2.42 1.07 3.22
C VAL A 224 1.69 1.55 4.48
N VAL A 225 2.31 2.45 5.24
CA VAL A 225 1.72 3.02 6.46
C VAL A 225 0.51 3.90 6.12
N GLU A 226 0.58 4.71 5.07
CA GLU A 226 -0.55 5.55 4.64
C GLU A 226 -1.76 4.72 4.25
N ARG A 227 -1.59 3.67 3.44
CA ARG A 227 -2.71 2.77 3.11
C ARG A 227 -3.26 2.10 4.36
N TYR A 228 -2.39 1.73 5.30
CA TYR A 228 -2.82 1.13 6.56
C TYR A 228 -3.66 2.11 7.39
N TRP A 229 -3.23 3.36 7.53
CA TRP A 229 -3.99 4.41 8.22
C TRP A 229 -5.29 4.76 7.52
N GLU A 230 -5.32 4.80 6.19
CA GLU A 230 -6.54 4.98 5.40
C GLU A 230 -7.57 3.89 5.71
N ILE A 231 -7.12 2.63 5.83
CA ILE A 231 -7.97 1.50 6.21
C ILE A 231 -8.46 1.63 7.66
N GLN A 232 -7.58 2.02 8.60
CA GLN A 232 -7.95 2.17 10.01
C GLN A 232 -8.92 3.35 10.25
N ALA A 233 -8.78 4.42 9.48
CA ALA A 233 -9.61 5.61 9.58
C ALA A 233 -10.96 5.50 8.85
N HIS A 234 -11.15 4.46 8.03
CA HIS A 234 -12.39 4.25 7.28
C HIS A 234 -13.55 3.94 8.20
N GLU A 235 -14.58 4.79 8.16
CA GLU A 235 -15.86 4.55 8.81
C GLU A 235 -16.84 3.98 7.78
N PRO A 236 -17.32 2.73 7.94
CA PRO A 236 -18.27 2.16 6.99
C PRO A 236 -19.61 2.90 7.01
N GLU A 237 -20.11 3.23 5.82
CA GLU A 237 -21.39 3.90 5.61
C GLU A 237 -22.34 2.96 4.86
N GLU A 238 -23.58 2.83 5.35
CA GLU A 238 -24.63 2.09 4.66
C GLU A 238 -25.11 2.87 3.44
N PHE A 239 -25.35 2.16 2.35
CA PHE A 239 -25.95 2.70 1.16
C PHE A 239 -26.99 1.75 0.58
N TRP A 240 -27.89 2.30 -0.23
CA TRP A 240 -28.94 1.56 -0.90
C TRP A 240 -28.91 1.83 -2.40
N LYS A 241 -29.13 0.79 -3.19
CA LYS A 241 -29.25 0.88 -4.66
C LYS A 241 -30.44 0.06 -5.14
N ILE A 242 -31.08 0.54 -6.20
CA ILE A 242 -32.14 -0.20 -6.87
C ILE A 242 -31.50 -1.12 -7.91
N GLN A 243 -31.73 -2.42 -7.78
CA GLN A 243 -31.25 -3.43 -8.71
C GLN A 243 -32.41 -3.91 -9.57
N CYS A 244 -32.27 -3.79 -10.90
CA CYS A 244 -33.27 -4.24 -11.86
C CYS A 244 -32.70 -5.39 -12.70
N THR A 245 -33.45 -6.47 -12.86
CA THR A 245 -33.12 -7.56 -13.80
C THR A 245 -34.30 -7.88 -14.70
N HIS A 246 -33.99 -8.30 -15.93
CA HIS A 246 -34.96 -8.75 -16.90
C HIS A 246 -34.44 -9.98 -17.62
N THR A 247 -35.21 -11.06 -17.57
CA THR A 247 -34.91 -12.34 -18.22
C THR A 247 -35.85 -12.53 -19.40
N ALA A 248 -35.25 -12.75 -20.57
CA ALA A 248 -35.92 -13.15 -21.79
C ALA A 248 -35.33 -14.48 -22.28
N ASP A 249 -35.89 -15.06 -23.34
CA ASP A 249 -35.43 -16.33 -23.92
C ASP A 249 -33.93 -16.30 -24.31
N GLU A 250 -33.43 -15.12 -24.67
CA GLU A 250 -32.05 -14.87 -25.10
C GLU A 250 -31.06 -14.71 -23.93
N GLY A 251 -31.55 -14.58 -22.68
CA GLY A 251 -30.72 -14.44 -21.48
C GLY A 251 -31.25 -13.42 -20.46
N THR A 252 -30.41 -13.10 -19.47
CA THR A 252 -30.75 -12.16 -18.39
C THR A 252 -29.91 -10.88 -18.50
N SER A 253 -30.58 -9.73 -18.51
CA SER A 253 -29.94 -8.42 -18.33
C SER A 253 -30.00 -7.99 -16.88
N THR A 254 -28.88 -7.47 -16.40
CA THR A 254 -28.80 -6.76 -15.12
C THR A 254 -28.62 -5.27 -15.41
N PHE A 255 -29.61 -4.47 -15.03
CA PHE A 255 -29.63 -3.03 -15.22
C PHE A 255 -29.17 -2.33 -13.93
N ASN A 256 -28.07 -1.59 -14.04
CA ASN A 256 -27.51 -0.80 -12.95
C ASN A 256 -28.18 0.57 -12.91
N TRP A 257 -28.65 0.96 -11.72
CA TRP A 257 -29.24 2.27 -11.49
C TRP A 257 -28.24 3.39 -11.77
N MET A 258 -28.61 4.36 -12.59
CA MET A 258 -27.69 5.40 -13.06
C MET A 258 -27.35 6.43 -11.99
N ARG A 259 -28.09 6.50 -10.88
CA ARG A 259 -27.68 7.26 -9.69
C ARG A 259 -26.58 6.57 -8.89
N GLY A 260 -26.27 5.31 -9.19
CA GLY A 260 -25.35 4.48 -8.42
C GLY A 260 -26.02 3.97 -7.15
N HIS A 261 -25.82 4.68 -6.04
CA HIS A 261 -26.38 4.37 -4.73
C HIS A 261 -26.68 5.65 -3.94
N LEU A 262 -27.53 5.56 -2.93
CA LEU A 262 -27.85 6.63 -1.99
C LEU A 262 -27.48 6.22 -0.57
N PHE A 263 -27.00 7.18 0.22
CA PHE A 263 -26.72 7.00 1.66
C PHE A 263 -27.92 7.35 2.55
N ASP A 264 -29.05 7.73 1.97
CA ASP A 264 -30.28 8.00 2.70
C ASP A 264 -31.32 6.94 2.36
N TYR A 265 -31.68 6.15 3.37
CA TYR A 265 -32.65 5.06 3.22
C TYR A 265 -34.02 5.58 2.77
N THR A 266 -34.49 6.69 3.34
CA THR A 266 -35.82 7.24 3.04
C THR A 266 -35.93 7.65 1.58
N CYS A 267 -34.93 8.36 1.05
CA CYS A 267 -34.86 8.75 -0.35
C CYS A 267 -34.80 7.53 -1.27
N ALA A 268 -33.99 6.52 -0.92
CA ALA A 268 -33.88 5.30 -1.70
C ALA A 268 -35.20 4.51 -1.73
N VAL A 269 -35.90 4.41 -0.59
CA VAL A 269 -37.21 3.76 -0.49
C VAL A 269 -38.27 4.51 -1.28
N LEU A 270 -38.34 5.85 -1.20
CA LEU A 270 -39.32 6.63 -1.96
C LEU A 270 -39.16 6.42 -3.46
N LEU A 271 -37.93 6.47 -3.98
CA LEU A 271 -37.65 6.23 -5.40
C LEU A 271 -37.96 4.77 -5.79
N TYR A 272 -37.66 3.82 -4.91
CA TYR A 272 -37.98 2.41 -5.12
C TYR A 272 -39.50 2.15 -5.13
N GLU A 273 -40.26 2.76 -4.22
CA GLU A 273 -41.72 2.66 -4.17
C GLU A 273 -42.37 3.25 -5.41
N MET A 274 -41.86 4.38 -5.92
CA MET A 274 -42.29 4.93 -7.22
C MET A 274 -42.08 3.91 -8.34
N CYS A 275 -40.92 3.25 -8.39
CA CYS A 275 -40.64 2.21 -9.38
C CYS A 275 -41.51 0.95 -9.20
N LEU A 276 -41.96 0.63 -7.97
CA LEU A 276 -42.89 -0.49 -7.74
C LEU A 276 -44.33 -0.15 -8.14
N GLN A 277 -44.73 1.12 -8.00
CA GLN A 277 -46.05 1.59 -8.41
C GLN A 277 -46.19 1.65 -9.94
N GLU A 278 -45.12 2.06 -10.64
CA GLU A 278 -45.06 2.12 -12.10
C GLU A 278 -43.89 1.27 -12.65
N PRO A 279 -43.97 -0.07 -12.57
CA PRO A 279 -42.83 -0.95 -12.82
C PRO A 279 -42.53 -1.19 -14.30
N ILE A 280 -43.30 -0.60 -15.22
CA ILE A 280 -43.09 -0.81 -16.66
C ILE A 280 -41.81 -0.09 -17.08
N ALA A 281 -40.79 -0.86 -17.45
CA ALA A 281 -39.56 -0.34 -18.02
C ALA A 281 -39.77 0.04 -19.47
N THR A 282 -39.41 1.27 -19.84
CA THR A 282 -39.39 1.73 -21.23
C THR A 282 -37.95 1.89 -21.69
N VAL A 283 -37.58 1.25 -22.80
CA VAL A 283 -36.26 1.40 -23.41
C VAL A 283 -36.14 2.79 -24.03
N THR A 284 -35.29 3.63 -23.44
CA THR A 284 -35.07 5.02 -23.88
C THR A 284 -33.85 5.16 -24.77
N LYS A 285 -32.92 4.20 -24.76
CA LYS A 285 -31.74 4.24 -25.63
C LYS A 285 -31.15 2.85 -25.86
N VAL A 286 -30.79 2.58 -27.10
CA VAL A 286 -30.00 1.41 -27.50
C VAL A 286 -28.83 1.92 -28.32
N ARG A 287 -27.60 1.72 -27.82
CA ARG A 287 -26.37 2.12 -28.51
C ARG A 287 -25.50 0.90 -28.75
N GLN A 288 -25.25 0.61 -30.01
CA GLN A 288 -24.27 -0.39 -30.43
C GLN A 288 -23.00 0.32 -30.90
N GLN A 289 -21.85 -0.15 -30.44
CA GLN A 289 -20.56 0.40 -30.82
C GLN A 289 -19.53 -0.72 -30.89
N GLU A 290 -18.68 -0.67 -31.92
CA GLU A 290 -17.44 -1.44 -31.90
C GLU A 290 -16.50 -0.82 -30.87
N ARG A 291 -15.89 -1.67 -30.05
CA ARG A 291 -14.79 -1.32 -29.16
C ARG A 291 -13.57 -2.15 -29.50
N LEU A 292 -12.42 -1.53 -29.24
CA LEU A 292 -11.13 -2.18 -29.36
C LEU A 292 -10.54 -2.33 -27.96
N LYS A 293 -10.02 -3.51 -27.66
CA LYS A 293 -9.08 -3.69 -26.55
C LYS A 293 -7.69 -3.77 -27.15
N TYR A 294 -6.88 -2.76 -26.87
CA TYR A 294 -5.53 -2.68 -27.40
C TYR A 294 -4.59 -3.67 -26.71
N PRO A 295 -3.60 -4.24 -27.43
CA PRO A 295 -2.52 -4.99 -26.81
C PRO A 295 -1.72 -4.09 -25.86
N PRO A 296 -0.96 -4.67 -24.92
CA PRO A 296 -0.08 -3.89 -24.05
C PRO A 296 1.01 -3.18 -24.86
N HIS A 297 1.54 -2.08 -24.29
CA HIS A 297 2.77 -1.46 -24.77
C HIS A 297 3.96 -2.41 -24.61
N PRO A 298 5.04 -2.25 -25.40
CA PRO A 298 6.28 -3.00 -25.21
C PRO A 298 6.74 -3.02 -23.75
N LEU A 299 7.26 -4.18 -23.33
CA LEU A 299 7.51 -4.48 -21.93
C LEU A 299 8.73 -3.71 -21.39
N ASN A 300 8.55 -2.92 -20.34
CA ASN A 300 9.64 -2.35 -19.56
C ASN A 300 9.79 -3.09 -18.21
N THR A 301 10.78 -2.72 -17.40
CA THR A 301 11.05 -3.40 -16.12
C THR A 301 9.88 -3.36 -15.15
N ILE A 302 9.25 -2.19 -14.99
CA ILE A 302 8.16 -1.99 -14.02
C ILE A 302 6.93 -2.83 -14.41
N GLU A 303 6.57 -2.85 -15.70
CA GLU A 303 5.48 -3.69 -16.18
C GLU A 303 5.80 -5.19 -16.08
N LEU A 304 7.05 -5.60 -16.29
CA LEU A 304 7.48 -6.98 -16.05
C LEU A 304 7.27 -7.38 -14.58
N GLU A 305 7.78 -6.59 -13.63
CA GLU A 305 7.67 -6.83 -12.19
C GLU A 305 6.20 -6.86 -11.72
N LYS A 306 5.39 -5.88 -12.14
CA LYS A 306 3.96 -5.82 -11.81
C LYS A 306 3.19 -7.01 -12.35
N ARG A 307 3.45 -7.42 -13.59
CA ARG A 307 2.76 -8.56 -14.21
C ARG A 307 3.20 -9.88 -13.61
N ALA A 308 4.49 -10.07 -13.32
CA ALA A 308 4.99 -11.25 -12.62
C ALA A 308 4.38 -11.36 -11.20
N SER A 309 4.25 -10.24 -10.49
CA SER A 309 3.57 -10.18 -9.20
C SER A 309 2.08 -10.57 -9.32
N ARG A 310 1.34 -9.95 -10.26
CA ARG A 310 -0.10 -10.20 -10.45
C ARG A 310 -0.41 -11.63 -10.92
N TYR A 311 0.32 -12.13 -11.91
CA TYR A 311 0.00 -13.40 -12.57
C TYR A 311 0.62 -14.60 -11.87
N PHE A 312 1.81 -14.43 -11.30
CA PHE A 312 2.60 -15.54 -10.78
C PHE A 312 2.90 -15.44 -9.28
N ARG A 313 2.52 -14.34 -8.62
CA ARG A 313 2.84 -14.07 -7.21
C ARG A 313 4.34 -14.09 -6.92
N MET A 314 5.14 -13.74 -7.93
CA MET A 314 6.59 -13.57 -7.77
C MET A 314 6.86 -12.17 -7.19
N SER A 315 7.83 -12.08 -6.27
CA SER A 315 8.29 -10.76 -5.84
C SER A 315 9.05 -10.05 -6.96
N SER A 316 9.12 -8.73 -6.89
CA SER A 316 9.92 -7.89 -7.78
C SER A 316 11.39 -8.34 -7.80
N GLU A 317 11.99 -8.55 -6.62
CA GLU A 317 13.35 -9.08 -6.45
C GLU A 317 13.55 -10.44 -7.14
N GLN A 318 12.63 -11.38 -6.92
CA GLN A 318 12.72 -12.70 -7.55
C GLN A 318 12.58 -12.60 -9.07
N THR A 319 11.69 -11.73 -9.53
CA THR A 319 11.46 -11.47 -10.96
C THR A 319 12.73 -10.95 -11.62
N MET A 320 13.38 -9.95 -11.04
CA MET A 320 14.61 -9.37 -11.58
C MET A 320 15.77 -10.33 -11.57
N LYS A 321 15.91 -11.16 -10.53
CA LYS A 321 16.92 -12.22 -10.50
C LYS A 321 16.74 -13.21 -11.66
N ILE A 322 15.52 -13.68 -11.91
CA ILE A 322 15.23 -14.64 -12.98
C ILE A 322 15.39 -13.98 -14.36
N ALA A 323 14.95 -12.74 -14.51
CA ALA A 323 15.10 -12.00 -15.76
C ALA A 323 16.59 -11.80 -16.11
N GLU A 324 17.41 -11.47 -15.11
CA GLU A 324 18.86 -11.36 -15.25
C GLU A 324 19.50 -12.70 -15.66
N ASP A 325 19.09 -13.81 -15.05
CA ASP A 325 19.57 -15.16 -15.41
C ASP A 325 19.19 -15.53 -16.87
N LEU A 326 17.98 -15.18 -17.31
CA LEU A 326 17.51 -15.38 -18.68
C LEU A 326 18.28 -14.51 -19.69
N TYR A 327 18.56 -13.25 -19.34
CA TYR A 327 19.37 -12.33 -20.14
C TYR A 327 20.82 -12.82 -20.29
N GLN A 328 21.46 -13.21 -19.18
CA GLN A 328 22.84 -13.73 -19.21
C GLN A 328 22.97 -15.02 -20.03
N SER A 329 21.87 -15.76 -20.15
CA SER A 329 21.77 -16.97 -20.98
C SER A 329 21.35 -16.68 -22.43
N GLY A 330 21.09 -15.42 -22.78
CA GLY A 330 20.78 -14.94 -24.14
C GLY A 330 19.34 -15.18 -24.60
N PHE A 331 18.39 -15.44 -23.68
CA PHE A 331 16.99 -15.73 -24.03
C PHE A 331 16.10 -14.50 -24.11
N ILE A 332 16.42 -13.47 -23.33
CA ILE A 332 15.74 -12.18 -23.38
C ILE A 332 16.75 -11.05 -23.52
N SER A 333 16.29 -9.89 -23.98
CA SER A 333 17.06 -8.65 -23.91
C SER A 333 17.23 -8.18 -22.47
N TYR A 334 18.12 -7.22 -22.28
CA TYR A 334 18.48 -6.68 -20.98
C TYR A 334 17.24 -6.21 -20.19
N PRO A 335 17.03 -6.70 -18.95
CA PRO A 335 15.75 -6.56 -18.26
C PRO A 335 15.62 -5.31 -17.39
N ARG A 336 16.66 -4.46 -17.31
CA ARG A 336 16.66 -3.16 -16.60
C ARG A 336 16.57 -2.02 -17.62
N THR A 337 15.34 -1.71 -18.04
CA THR A 337 15.06 -0.67 -19.03
C THR A 337 13.75 0.03 -18.72
N GLU A 338 13.73 1.34 -18.90
CA GLU A 338 12.52 2.16 -18.85
C GLU A 338 11.83 2.25 -20.22
N THR A 339 12.49 1.75 -21.28
CA THR A 339 12.04 1.88 -22.66
C THR A 339 10.82 1.00 -22.94
N ASP A 340 9.75 1.63 -23.41
CA ASP A 340 8.48 0.98 -23.79
C ASP A 340 8.13 1.21 -25.27
N SER A 341 9.16 1.39 -26.10
CA SER A 341 9.04 1.58 -27.54
C SER A 341 10.18 0.92 -28.30
N PHE A 342 9.87 0.25 -29.42
CA PHE A 342 10.91 -0.30 -30.29
C PHE A 342 11.39 0.76 -31.28
N SER A 343 12.70 0.79 -31.54
CA SER A 343 13.26 1.65 -32.58
C SER A 343 12.75 1.24 -33.97
N SER A 344 12.61 2.19 -34.89
CA SER A 344 12.24 1.90 -36.28
C SER A 344 13.26 1.05 -37.04
N ARG A 345 14.46 0.88 -36.49
CA ARG A 345 15.53 0.04 -37.05
C ARG A 345 15.48 -1.40 -36.56
N THR A 346 14.66 -1.69 -35.54
CA THR A 346 14.53 -3.03 -34.99
C THR A 346 13.69 -3.88 -35.94
N ASP A 347 14.27 -4.97 -36.46
CA ASP A 347 13.53 -5.94 -37.26
C ASP A 347 12.70 -6.86 -36.35
N LEU A 348 11.46 -6.45 -36.14
CA LEU A 348 10.51 -7.18 -35.28
C LEU A 348 10.09 -8.53 -35.87
N HIS A 349 10.16 -8.71 -37.20
CA HIS A 349 9.71 -9.94 -37.85
C HIS A 349 10.67 -11.09 -37.53
N ILE A 350 11.98 -10.83 -37.53
CA ILE A 350 13.01 -11.83 -37.17
C ILE A 350 12.75 -12.39 -35.77
N LEU A 351 12.40 -11.55 -34.81
CA LEU A 351 12.13 -11.98 -33.44
C LEU A 351 10.88 -12.88 -33.32
N VAL A 352 9.87 -12.66 -34.18
CA VAL A 352 8.70 -13.54 -34.27
C VAL A 352 9.03 -14.85 -34.98
N GLN A 353 9.88 -14.81 -36.02
CA GLN A 353 10.32 -16.00 -36.77
C GLN A 353 10.98 -17.02 -35.83
N GLU A 354 11.84 -16.56 -34.92
CA GLU A 354 12.47 -17.42 -33.91
C GLU A 354 11.44 -18.22 -33.08
N GLN A 355 10.24 -17.68 -32.84
CA GLN A 355 9.23 -18.29 -31.96
C GLN A 355 8.29 -19.29 -32.66
N GLN A 356 8.42 -19.47 -33.98
CA GLN A 356 7.51 -20.29 -34.80
C GLN A 356 7.49 -21.78 -34.43
N GLU A 357 8.57 -22.28 -33.83
CA GLU A 357 8.74 -23.70 -33.48
C GLU A 357 8.24 -24.05 -32.07
N HIS A 358 7.77 -23.07 -31.28
CA HIS A 358 7.19 -23.37 -29.98
C HIS A 358 5.85 -24.13 -30.13
N PRO A 359 5.63 -25.24 -29.42
CA PRO A 359 4.42 -26.06 -29.60
C PRO A 359 3.11 -25.33 -29.26
N VAL A 360 3.16 -24.36 -28.34
CA VAL A 360 1.94 -23.69 -27.84
C VAL A 360 1.62 -22.37 -28.56
N TRP A 361 2.62 -21.55 -28.88
CA TRP A 361 2.40 -20.23 -29.50
C TRP A 361 3.01 -20.11 -30.90
N GLY A 362 3.81 -21.08 -31.33
CA GLY A 362 4.36 -21.14 -32.67
C GLY A 362 3.31 -21.11 -33.78
N PRO A 363 2.16 -21.81 -33.67
CA PRO A 363 1.07 -21.68 -34.64
C PRO A 363 0.55 -20.25 -34.78
N TYR A 364 0.47 -19.50 -33.67
CA TYR A 364 0.07 -18.10 -33.68
C TYR A 364 1.16 -17.22 -34.31
N ALA A 365 2.44 -17.43 -33.96
CA ALA A 365 3.57 -16.73 -34.57
C ALA A 365 3.65 -16.95 -36.09
N LYS A 366 3.35 -18.17 -36.58
CA LYS A 366 3.24 -18.49 -38.02
C LYS A 366 2.13 -17.68 -38.69
N ARG A 367 0.94 -17.62 -38.10
CA ARG A 367 -0.16 -16.78 -38.59
C ARG A 367 0.20 -15.29 -38.56
N LEU A 368 0.83 -14.82 -37.49
CA LEU A 368 1.21 -13.41 -37.33
C LEU A 368 2.14 -12.92 -38.45
N LEU A 369 3.02 -13.79 -38.95
CA LEU A 369 3.94 -13.51 -40.05
C LEU A 369 3.33 -13.73 -41.45
N ASP A 370 2.17 -14.38 -41.54
CA ASP A 370 1.46 -14.58 -42.80
C ASP A 370 0.69 -13.28 -43.16
N PRO A 371 1.07 -12.58 -44.24
CA PRO A 371 0.41 -11.34 -44.64
C PRO A 371 -1.08 -11.51 -44.92
N SER A 372 -1.53 -12.71 -45.31
CA SER A 372 -2.94 -13.00 -45.58
C SER A 372 -3.80 -13.02 -44.32
N SER A 373 -3.19 -13.19 -43.14
CA SER A 373 -3.91 -13.21 -41.86
C SER A 373 -4.39 -11.83 -41.41
N GLY A 374 -3.73 -10.75 -41.86
CA GLY A 374 -3.96 -9.39 -41.39
C GLY A 374 -3.68 -9.16 -39.89
N LEU A 375 -3.06 -10.10 -39.17
CA LEU A 375 -2.85 -10.03 -37.72
C LEU A 375 -1.71 -9.11 -37.31
N TRP A 376 -0.73 -8.87 -38.19
CA TRP A 376 0.41 -8.04 -37.86
C TRP A 376 0.00 -6.58 -37.67
N LYS A 377 0.48 -5.99 -36.57
CA LYS A 377 0.42 -4.55 -36.33
C LYS A 377 1.71 -4.12 -35.64
N ASN A 378 2.34 -3.05 -36.11
CA ASN A 378 3.49 -2.50 -35.37
C ASN A 378 3.06 -2.01 -33.98
N PRO A 379 3.88 -2.25 -32.95
CA PRO A 379 3.53 -1.93 -31.57
C PRO A 379 3.37 -0.42 -31.37
N THR A 380 2.48 -0.04 -30.46
CA THR A 380 2.28 1.36 -30.05
C THR A 380 3.28 1.75 -28.96
N ASN A 381 3.93 2.90 -29.12
CA ASN A 381 4.89 3.43 -28.14
C ASN A 381 4.19 3.84 -26.84
N GLY A 382 4.78 3.51 -25.68
CA GLY A 382 4.26 3.93 -24.37
C GLY A 382 4.72 5.32 -23.93
N GLY A 383 5.82 5.83 -24.51
CA GLY A 383 6.29 7.21 -24.35
C GLY A 383 7.59 7.36 -23.55
N HIS A 384 8.15 6.25 -23.05
CA HIS A 384 9.38 6.22 -22.27
C HIS A 384 10.53 5.59 -23.08
N ASP A 385 11.73 6.16 -22.95
CA ASP A 385 12.93 5.74 -23.68
C ASP A 385 14.19 6.16 -22.89
N ASP A 386 14.92 5.18 -22.38
CA ASP A 386 16.17 5.37 -21.63
C ASP A 386 17.39 5.69 -22.52
N LYS A 387 17.21 5.65 -23.84
CA LYS A 387 18.24 5.87 -24.88
C LYS A 387 19.40 4.87 -24.83
N ALA A 388 19.26 3.78 -24.10
CA ALA A 388 20.28 2.76 -23.91
C ALA A 388 19.81 1.39 -24.43
N HIS A 389 18.60 0.98 -24.06
CA HIS A 389 18.07 -0.36 -24.27
C HIS A 389 16.73 -0.35 -25.00
N PRO A 390 16.44 -1.35 -25.84
CA PRO A 390 15.10 -1.62 -26.32
C PRO A 390 14.22 -2.21 -25.20
N PRO A 391 12.89 -2.28 -25.39
CA PRO A 391 12.00 -2.97 -24.47
C PRO A 391 12.41 -4.43 -24.25
N ILE A 392 12.01 -5.02 -23.13
CA ILE A 392 12.25 -6.42 -22.78
C ILE A 392 11.54 -7.34 -23.78
N HIS A 393 12.31 -8.13 -24.52
CA HIS A 393 11.78 -9.00 -25.59
C HIS A 393 12.57 -10.32 -25.70
N PRO A 394 12.00 -11.38 -26.29
CA PRO A 394 12.73 -12.61 -26.49
C PRO A 394 13.77 -12.46 -27.61
N THR A 395 14.98 -12.94 -27.35
CA THR A 395 16.12 -12.86 -28.29
C THR A 395 16.49 -14.20 -28.90
N LYS A 396 16.06 -15.30 -28.25
CA LYS A 396 16.31 -16.67 -28.67
C LYS A 396 15.14 -17.56 -28.29
N TYR A 397 14.83 -18.53 -29.14
CA TYR A 397 13.86 -19.58 -28.83
C TYR A 397 14.41 -20.65 -27.87
N SER A 398 13.56 -21.06 -26.93
CA SER A 398 13.74 -22.29 -26.14
C SER A 398 12.37 -22.87 -25.77
N SER A 399 12.26 -24.20 -25.77
CA SER A 399 11.13 -24.92 -25.16
C SER A 399 11.30 -25.10 -23.64
N GLY A 400 12.36 -24.54 -23.07
CA GLY A 400 12.77 -24.70 -21.69
C GLY A 400 14.07 -25.48 -21.58
N GLU A 401 15.07 -24.88 -20.92
CA GLU A 401 16.35 -25.53 -20.67
C GLU A 401 16.28 -26.50 -19.49
N SER A 402 17.16 -27.50 -19.47
CA SER A 402 17.21 -28.53 -18.42
C SER A 402 17.43 -27.97 -17.01
N GLY A 403 18.06 -26.80 -16.90
CA GLY A 403 18.31 -26.09 -15.63
C GLY A 403 17.22 -25.10 -15.21
N TRP A 404 16.17 -24.89 -16.01
CA TRP A 404 15.14 -23.89 -15.68
C TRP A 404 14.23 -24.35 -14.54
N SER A 405 14.05 -23.47 -13.56
CA SER A 405 12.95 -23.61 -12.60
C SER A 405 11.60 -23.33 -13.27
N GLU A 406 10.51 -23.66 -12.59
CA GLU A 406 9.17 -23.33 -13.08
C GLU A 406 8.97 -21.81 -13.25
N ASP A 407 9.59 -21.01 -12.38
CA ASP A 407 9.49 -19.57 -12.47
C ASP A 407 10.30 -18.99 -13.65
N HIS A 408 11.40 -19.64 -14.06
CA HIS A 408 12.09 -19.30 -15.31
C HIS A 408 11.17 -19.53 -16.52
N ARG A 409 10.47 -20.67 -16.56
CA ARG A 409 9.52 -20.99 -17.64
C ARG A 409 8.39 -19.96 -17.71
N LYS A 410 7.78 -19.64 -16.56
CA LYS A 410 6.69 -18.65 -16.48
C LYS A 410 7.12 -17.26 -16.92
N LEU A 411 8.30 -16.80 -16.46
CA LEU A 411 8.77 -15.46 -16.79
C LEU A 411 9.17 -15.35 -18.27
N TYR A 412 9.85 -16.36 -18.81
CA TYR A 412 10.14 -16.43 -20.24
C TYR A 412 8.86 -16.49 -21.09
N GLU A 413 7.89 -17.33 -20.72
CA GLU A 413 6.57 -17.38 -21.39
C GLU A 413 5.88 -16.01 -21.38
N LEU A 414 5.92 -15.30 -20.25
CA LEU A 414 5.36 -13.96 -20.14
C LEU A 414 6.02 -13.01 -21.14
N VAL A 415 7.35 -12.94 -21.17
CA VAL A 415 8.10 -12.07 -22.09
C VAL A 415 7.77 -12.39 -23.55
N VAL A 416 7.77 -13.68 -23.93
CA VAL A 416 7.50 -14.11 -25.31
C VAL A 416 6.06 -13.77 -25.72
N ARG A 417 5.07 -14.16 -24.92
CA ARG A 417 3.66 -13.90 -25.25
C ARG A 417 3.35 -12.41 -25.23
N HIS A 418 3.97 -11.65 -24.35
CA HIS A 418 3.83 -10.20 -24.30
C HIS A 418 4.35 -9.56 -25.58
N TYR A 419 5.54 -9.97 -26.03
CA TYR A 419 6.10 -9.53 -27.30
C TYR A 419 5.17 -9.85 -28.48
N LEU A 420 4.72 -11.10 -28.61
CA LEU A 420 3.77 -11.53 -29.67
C LEU A 420 2.44 -10.77 -29.63
N ALA A 421 1.98 -10.40 -28.44
CA ALA A 421 0.79 -9.56 -28.26
C ALA A 421 1.01 -8.13 -28.76
N CYS A 422 2.16 -7.52 -28.45
CA CYS A 422 2.50 -6.16 -28.84
C CYS A 422 2.48 -5.95 -30.36
N VAL A 423 2.90 -6.97 -31.12
CA VAL A 423 2.94 -6.94 -32.59
C VAL A 423 1.66 -7.46 -33.26
N SER A 424 0.60 -7.68 -32.49
CA SER A 424 -0.70 -8.18 -32.96
C SER A 424 -1.75 -7.06 -33.05
N GLN A 425 -2.79 -7.27 -33.88
CA GLN A 425 -4.01 -6.48 -33.88
C GLN A 425 -4.72 -6.47 -32.51
N PRO A 426 -5.44 -5.38 -32.16
CA PRO A 426 -6.27 -5.31 -30.97
C PRO A 426 -7.43 -6.31 -31.04
N ALA A 427 -7.94 -6.74 -29.89
CA ALA A 427 -9.18 -7.50 -29.86
C ALA A 427 -10.35 -6.59 -30.24
N VAL A 428 -11.32 -7.11 -30.99
CA VAL A 428 -12.50 -6.38 -31.46
C VAL A 428 -13.73 -6.92 -30.75
N GLY A 429 -14.54 -6.03 -30.18
CA GLY A 429 -15.73 -6.37 -29.43
C GLY A 429 -16.90 -5.50 -29.85
N ALA A 430 -18.09 -6.09 -29.88
CA ALA A 430 -19.34 -5.37 -30.05
C ALA A 430 -19.92 -5.09 -28.66
N GLU A 431 -20.04 -3.81 -28.30
CA GLU A 431 -20.70 -3.37 -27.08
C GLU A 431 -22.10 -2.85 -27.39
N THR A 432 -23.08 -3.32 -26.62
CA THR A 432 -24.45 -2.82 -26.64
C THR A 432 -24.78 -2.23 -25.28
N THR A 433 -25.08 -0.93 -25.24
CA THR A 433 -25.60 -0.26 -24.05
C THR A 433 -27.09 -0.03 -24.22
N VAL A 434 -27.87 -0.49 -23.24
CA VAL A 434 -29.32 -0.29 -23.19
C VAL A 434 -29.63 0.53 -21.95
N GLU A 435 -30.33 1.65 -22.13
CA GLU A 435 -30.84 2.47 -21.04
C GLU A 435 -32.37 2.35 -21.00
N ILE A 436 -32.91 2.22 -19.80
CA ILE A 436 -34.34 2.08 -19.52
C ILE A 436 -34.78 3.12 -18.50
N ASP A 437 -36.03 3.54 -18.60
CA ASP A 437 -36.73 4.39 -17.65
C ASP A 437 -37.82 3.57 -16.94
N ILE A 438 -37.84 3.62 -15.60
CA ILE A 438 -38.89 3.09 -14.75
C ILE A 438 -39.32 4.21 -13.81
N ALA A 439 -40.56 4.70 -13.93
CA ALA A 439 -41.11 5.77 -13.08
C ALA A 439 -40.27 7.05 -13.00
N GLY A 440 -39.53 7.41 -14.06
CA GLY A 440 -38.62 8.56 -14.11
C GLY A 440 -37.19 8.26 -13.63
N GLU A 441 -36.91 7.03 -13.17
CA GLU A 441 -35.59 6.60 -12.74
C GLU A 441 -34.88 5.80 -13.85
N MET A 442 -33.63 6.17 -14.10
CA MET A 442 -32.86 5.64 -15.23
C MET A 442 -31.94 4.49 -14.81
N PHE A 443 -31.90 3.44 -15.62
CA PHE A 443 -31.02 2.29 -15.44
C PHE A 443 -30.28 1.96 -16.73
N SER A 444 -29.10 1.34 -16.61
CA SER A 444 -28.27 0.97 -17.76
C SER A 444 -27.75 -0.47 -17.68
N ALA A 445 -27.82 -1.19 -18.78
CA ALA A 445 -27.17 -2.49 -18.96
C ALA A 445 -26.11 -2.40 -20.06
N LEU A 446 -25.00 -3.10 -19.87
CA LEU A 446 -23.92 -3.23 -20.86
C LEU A 446 -23.78 -4.71 -21.22
N GLY A 447 -23.97 -5.00 -22.49
CA GLY A 447 -23.61 -6.28 -23.11
C GLY A 447 -22.34 -6.13 -23.94
N ARG A 448 -21.50 -7.16 -23.93
CA ARG A 448 -20.29 -7.21 -24.76
C ARG A 448 -20.09 -8.61 -25.32
N THR A 449 -19.88 -8.67 -26.63
CA THR A 449 -19.50 -9.89 -27.36
C THR A 449 -18.16 -9.68 -28.04
N ILE A 450 -17.21 -10.60 -27.85
CA ILE A 450 -15.91 -10.54 -28.55
C ILE A 450 -16.11 -11.03 -29.98
N VAL A 451 -15.88 -10.15 -30.95
CA VAL A 451 -15.97 -10.46 -32.40
C VAL A 451 -14.68 -11.09 -32.88
N ALA A 452 -13.52 -10.54 -32.48
CA ALA A 452 -12.21 -11.08 -32.81
C ALA A 452 -11.28 -11.02 -31.58
N LYS A 453 -10.73 -12.16 -31.18
CA LYS A 453 -9.82 -12.22 -30.01
C LYS A 453 -8.44 -11.61 -30.31
N ASN A 454 -7.94 -11.78 -31.52
CA ASN A 454 -6.62 -11.28 -31.97
C ASN A 454 -5.53 -11.51 -30.91
N TYR A 455 -4.92 -10.47 -30.34
CA TYR A 455 -3.84 -10.63 -29.36
C TYR A 455 -4.24 -11.45 -28.12
N LEU A 456 -5.52 -11.47 -27.72
CA LEU A 456 -6.01 -12.24 -26.57
C LEU A 456 -5.90 -13.76 -26.80
N GLU A 457 -5.74 -14.22 -28.05
CA GLU A 457 -5.50 -15.63 -28.36
C GLU A 457 -4.12 -16.09 -27.86
N VAL A 458 -3.09 -15.25 -28.01
CA VAL A 458 -1.72 -15.56 -27.56
C VAL A 458 -1.46 -15.07 -26.13
N TYR A 459 -2.10 -13.98 -25.71
CA TYR A 459 -1.85 -13.34 -24.41
C TYR A 459 -2.85 -13.76 -23.32
N ARG A 460 -2.76 -15.04 -22.91
CA ARG A 460 -3.68 -15.68 -21.95
C ARG A 460 -3.75 -15.05 -20.56
N PHE A 461 -2.86 -14.12 -20.23
CA PHE A 461 -2.84 -13.44 -18.93
C PHE A 461 -3.87 -12.33 -18.82
N GLU A 462 -4.44 -11.90 -19.95
CA GLU A 462 -5.53 -10.95 -20.00
C GLU A 462 -6.79 -11.60 -20.53
N THR A 463 -7.91 -11.26 -19.92
CA THR A 463 -9.23 -11.58 -20.45
C THR A 463 -9.94 -10.28 -20.83
N TRP A 464 -10.89 -10.39 -21.74
CA TRP A 464 -11.83 -9.32 -22.01
C TRP A 464 -13.21 -9.91 -21.78
N GLY A 465 -13.69 -9.80 -20.53
CA GLY A 465 -14.97 -10.38 -20.15
C GLY A 465 -16.09 -9.95 -21.10
N GLY A 466 -17.18 -10.70 -21.11
CA GLY A 466 -18.35 -10.42 -21.92
C GLY A 466 -19.61 -10.88 -21.21
N SER A 467 -20.68 -10.13 -21.44
CA SER A 467 -22.03 -10.45 -21.00
C SER A 467 -22.92 -10.37 -22.24
N LEU A 468 -23.60 -11.46 -22.56
CA LEU A 468 -24.69 -11.41 -23.53
C LEU A 468 -25.89 -10.79 -22.81
N ILE A 469 -26.51 -9.82 -23.46
CA ILE A 469 -27.79 -9.27 -23.02
C ILE A 469 -28.82 -9.56 -24.14
N PRO A 470 -30.08 -9.80 -23.79
CA PRO A 470 -31.19 -9.81 -24.74
C PRO A 470 -31.19 -8.62 -25.70
N ASN A 471 -31.80 -8.82 -26.85
CA ASN A 471 -32.06 -7.76 -27.82
C ASN A 471 -33.17 -6.84 -27.31
N TYR A 472 -32.90 -5.53 -27.32
CA TYR A 472 -33.88 -4.50 -26.99
C TYR A 472 -34.06 -3.52 -28.14
N THR A 473 -35.28 -3.04 -28.34
CA THR A 473 -35.58 -2.00 -29.33
C THR A 473 -35.96 -0.69 -28.62
N PHE A 474 -35.59 0.46 -29.21
CA PHE A 474 -36.02 1.76 -28.70
C PHE A 474 -37.55 1.83 -28.59
N GLY A 475 -38.06 2.32 -27.45
CA GLY A 475 -39.49 2.40 -27.14
C GLY A 475 -40.12 1.08 -26.71
N GLN A 476 -39.38 -0.03 -26.67
CA GLN A 476 -39.89 -1.30 -26.13
C GLN A 476 -40.26 -1.12 -24.66
N GLN A 477 -41.42 -1.66 -24.30
CA GLN A 477 -41.87 -1.74 -22.92
C GLN A 477 -41.83 -3.18 -22.43
N PHE A 478 -41.39 -3.38 -21.19
CA PHE A 478 -41.40 -4.69 -20.55
C PHE A 478 -41.55 -4.55 -19.04
N THR A 479 -41.96 -5.63 -18.39
CA THR A 479 -41.98 -5.71 -16.92
C THR A 479 -40.67 -6.35 -16.44
N PRO A 480 -39.89 -5.70 -15.57
CA PRO A 480 -38.71 -6.30 -14.95
C PRO A 480 -39.04 -7.64 -14.30
N THR A 481 -38.13 -8.61 -14.42
CA THR A 481 -38.25 -9.90 -13.75
C THR A 481 -38.01 -9.76 -12.25
N SER A 482 -37.07 -8.89 -11.86
CA SER A 482 -36.84 -8.53 -10.47
C SER A 482 -36.52 -7.04 -10.37
N LEU A 483 -37.08 -6.41 -9.36
CA LEU A 483 -36.74 -5.06 -8.95
C LEU A 483 -36.60 -5.07 -7.42
N THR A 484 -35.39 -4.84 -6.92
CA THR A 484 -35.09 -4.98 -5.49
C THR A 484 -34.28 -3.79 -5.00
N LEU A 485 -34.57 -3.36 -3.77
CA LEU A 485 -33.73 -2.42 -3.03
C LEU A 485 -32.64 -3.20 -2.29
N GLU A 486 -31.42 -3.12 -2.77
CA GLU A 486 -30.26 -3.77 -2.13
C GLU A 486 -29.57 -2.79 -1.20
N SER A 487 -29.21 -3.25 0.00
CA SER A 487 -28.30 -2.53 0.89
C SER A 487 -26.86 -2.96 0.67
N GLY A 488 -25.94 -2.04 0.90
CA GLY A 488 -24.50 -2.25 0.88
C GLY A 488 -23.82 -1.42 1.95
N ILE A 489 -22.54 -1.70 2.17
CA ILE A 489 -21.70 -0.97 3.12
C ILE A 489 -20.40 -0.60 2.41
N THR A 490 -19.96 0.64 2.53
CA THR A 490 -18.69 1.09 1.97
C THR A 490 -17.51 0.34 2.61
N ARG A 491 -16.53 -0.03 1.80
CA ARG A 491 -15.35 -0.77 2.25
C ARG A 491 -14.10 0.09 2.03
N PRO A 492 -13.10 -0.01 2.93
CA PRO A 492 -11.82 0.63 2.69
C PRO A 492 -11.10 -0.02 1.49
N PRO A 493 -10.11 0.66 0.89
CA PRO A 493 -9.23 0.03 -0.07
C PRO A 493 -8.47 -1.16 0.56
N PRO A 494 -8.06 -2.17 -0.22
CA PRO A 494 -7.22 -3.24 0.31
C PRO A 494 -5.83 -2.71 0.67
N LEU A 495 -5.10 -3.46 1.52
CA LEU A 495 -3.66 -3.25 1.72
C LEU A 495 -2.92 -3.30 0.36
N LEU A 496 -1.74 -2.70 0.29
CA LEU A 496 -0.98 -2.66 -0.98
C LEU A 496 -0.43 -4.04 -1.30
N SER A 497 -0.74 -4.57 -2.49
CA SER A 497 0.06 -5.65 -3.07
C SER A 497 1.42 -5.11 -3.53
N GLU A 498 2.34 -6.00 -3.91
CA GLU A 498 3.64 -5.56 -4.46
C GLU A 498 3.50 -4.84 -5.80
N ALA A 499 2.55 -5.25 -6.64
CA ALA A 499 2.22 -4.50 -7.85
C ALA A 499 1.67 -3.10 -7.56
N ASP A 500 0.86 -2.95 -6.50
CA ASP A 500 0.32 -1.64 -6.10
C ASP A 500 1.42 -0.74 -5.51
N LEU A 501 2.36 -1.31 -4.76
CA LEU A 501 3.50 -0.56 -4.20
C LEU A 501 4.46 -0.10 -5.30
N LEU A 502 4.75 -0.96 -6.29
CA LEU A 502 5.48 -0.57 -7.50
C LEU A 502 4.76 0.58 -8.23
N ASP A 503 3.43 0.48 -8.38
CA ASP A 503 2.60 1.53 -8.98
C ASP A 503 2.67 2.87 -8.20
N CYS A 504 2.70 2.82 -6.87
CA CYS A 504 2.87 4.01 -6.04
C CYS A 504 4.26 4.64 -6.21
N MET A 505 5.32 3.82 -6.24
CA MET A 505 6.70 4.29 -6.40
C MET A 505 6.94 4.92 -7.78
N ASP A 506 6.44 4.27 -8.84
CA ASP A 506 6.53 4.75 -10.22
C ASP A 506 5.82 6.10 -10.41
N LYS A 507 4.57 6.21 -9.96
CA LYS A 507 3.81 7.48 -10.02
C LYS A 507 4.47 8.61 -9.23
N ALA A 508 5.20 8.29 -8.17
CA ALA A 508 5.91 9.27 -7.36
C ALA A 508 7.32 9.58 -7.90
N GLY A 509 7.82 8.84 -8.89
CA GLY A 509 9.16 9.01 -9.44
C GLY A 509 10.26 8.68 -8.44
N ILE A 510 10.10 7.64 -7.62
CA ILE A 510 11.14 7.16 -6.69
C ILE A 510 11.56 5.73 -6.99
N GLY A 511 12.84 5.39 -6.78
CA GLY A 511 13.35 4.06 -7.11
C GLY A 511 13.55 3.85 -8.62
N THR A 512 13.86 4.93 -9.34
CA THR A 512 14.18 4.91 -10.79
C THR A 512 15.43 4.06 -11.08
N ASP A 513 15.75 3.86 -12.36
CA ASP A 513 16.88 3.00 -12.79
C ASP A 513 16.76 1.54 -12.31
N ALA A 514 15.52 1.02 -12.30
CA ALA A 514 15.23 -0.36 -11.88
C ALA A 514 15.75 -0.69 -10.46
N THR A 515 15.55 0.21 -9.49
CA THR A 515 15.97 0.01 -8.08
C THR A 515 14.79 -0.24 -7.12
N MET A 516 13.54 -0.23 -7.60
CA MET A 516 12.35 -0.40 -6.75
C MET A 516 12.36 -1.72 -5.97
N HIS A 517 12.72 -2.84 -6.61
CA HIS A 517 12.78 -4.15 -5.94
C HIS A 517 13.69 -4.16 -4.71
N ASP A 518 14.85 -3.49 -4.79
CA ASP A 518 15.79 -3.40 -3.68
C ASP A 518 15.19 -2.63 -2.49
N HIS A 519 14.48 -1.53 -2.75
CA HIS A 519 13.84 -0.73 -1.71
C HIS A 519 12.69 -1.47 -1.05
N ILE A 520 11.85 -2.15 -1.84
CA ILE A 520 10.75 -2.99 -1.35
C ILE A 520 11.30 -4.14 -0.50
N LYS A 521 12.33 -4.84 -0.97
CA LYS A 521 12.99 -5.93 -0.24
C LYS A 521 13.56 -5.47 1.09
N LYS A 522 14.19 -4.28 1.12
CA LYS A 522 14.75 -3.68 2.35
C LYS A 522 13.68 -3.45 3.42
N LEU A 523 12.43 -3.17 3.09
CA LEU A 523 11.35 -3.04 4.08
C LEU A 523 11.12 -4.33 4.84
N THR A 524 11.11 -5.46 4.13
CA THR A 524 10.95 -6.78 4.73
C THR A 524 12.19 -7.24 5.48
N ASP A 525 13.39 -7.03 4.90
CA ASP A 525 14.66 -7.42 5.53
C ASP A 525 14.91 -6.68 6.87
N ARG A 526 14.39 -5.45 6.98
CA ARG A 526 14.52 -4.58 8.17
C ARG A 526 13.32 -4.66 9.11
N PHE A 527 12.36 -5.55 8.82
CA PHE A 527 11.18 -5.77 9.64
C PHE A 527 10.32 -4.49 9.85
N TYR A 528 10.26 -3.61 8.86
CA TYR A 528 9.36 -2.45 8.87
C TYR A 528 7.99 -2.74 8.28
N ALA A 529 7.91 -3.72 7.37
CA ALA A 529 6.67 -4.24 6.86
C ALA A 529 6.77 -5.76 6.71
N THR A 530 5.63 -6.44 6.83
CA THR A 530 5.49 -7.87 6.55
C THR A 530 4.53 -8.07 5.39
N LYS A 531 4.64 -9.21 4.71
CA LYS A 531 3.68 -9.64 3.69
C LYS A 531 2.67 -10.60 4.32
N GLU A 532 1.42 -10.19 4.42
CA GLU A 532 0.28 -11.02 4.79
C GLU A 532 -0.55 -11.30 3.53
N SER A 533 -0.69 -12.57 3.12
CA SER A 533 -1.45 -12.95 1.92
C SER A 533 -1.11 -12.13 0.66
N GLN A 534 0.19 -11.90 0.39
CA GLN A 534 0.73 -11.09 -0.72
C GLN A 534 0.49 -9.57 -0.64
N HIS A 535 0.00 -9.07 0.50
CA HIS A 535 -0.17 -7.63 0.74
C HIS A 535 0.74 -7.16 1.87
N PHE A 536 1.24 -5.93 1.75
CA PHE A 536 2.09 -5.30 2.74
C PHE A 536 1.27 -4.75 3.89
N LYS A 537 1.70 -5.05 5.10
CA LYS A 537 1.21 -4.46 6.34
C LYS A 537 2.41 -3.89 7.11
N PRO A 538 2.31 -2.67 7.66
CA PRO A 538 3.40 -2.13 8.47
C PRO A 538 3.53 -2.96 9.76
N THR A 539 4.76 -3.14 10.24
CA THR A 539 4.98 -3.61 11.61
C THR A 539 4.81 -2.44 12.58
N ASN A 540 4.61 -2.72 13.87
CA ASN A 540 4.57 -1.69 14.90
C ASN A 540 5.81 -0.77 14.86
N LEU A 541 6.99 -1.33 14.53
CA LEU A 541 8.21 -0.54 14.39
C LEU A 541 8.14 0.39 13.17
N GLY A 542 7.70 -0.13 12.02
CA GLY A 542 7.56 0.67 10.80
C GLY A 542 6.56 1.81 10.97
N GLU A 543 5.40 1.51 11.58
CA GLU A 543 4.37 2.49 11.88
C GLU A 543 4.86 3.55 12.89
N ALA A 544 5.50 3.13 13.99
CA ALA A 544 6.03 4.06 15.00
C ALA A 544 7.10 5.01 14.43
N LEU A 545 7.96 4.52 13.54
CA LEU A 545 8.97 5.38 12.89
C LEU A 545 8.31 6.41 11.97
N VAL A 546 7.35 6.01 11.14
CA VAL A 546 6.62 6.95 10.26
C VAL A 546 5.87 7.99 11.09
N MET A 547 5.12 7.55 12.11
CA MET A 547 4.40 8.42 13.04
C MET A 547 5.33 9.41 13.75
N GLY A 548 6.44 8.91 14.31
CA GLY A 548 7.37 9.74 15.07
C GLY A 548 8.07 10.80 14.24
N TYR A 549 8.36 10.54 12.96
CA TYR A 549 8.88 11.57 12.04
C TYR A 549 7.78 12.49 11.51
N ASP A 550 6.57 12.00 11.24
CA ASP A 550 5.42 12.82 10.80
C ASP A 550 5.05 13.88 11.87
N ASP A 551 5.03 13.48 13.15
CA ASP A 551 4.71 14.34 14.28
C ASP A 551 5.74 15.46 14.53
N MET A 552 6.90 15.41 13.87
CA MET A 552 7.87 16.51 13.89
C MET A 552 7.48 17.66 12.96
N GLY A 553 6.43 17.51 12.15
CA GLY A 553 5.87 18.57 11.31
C GLY A 553 6.48 18.65 9.90
N TYR A 554 7.24 17.64 9.48
CA TYR A 554 7.76 17.56 8.11
C TYR A 554 7.56 16.15 7.54
N GLU A 555 7.23 16.09 6.25
CA GLU A 555 6.77 14.87 5.60
C GLU A 555 7.95 14.03 5.02
N LEU A 556 8.92 13.61 5.84
CA LEU A 556 10.05 12.78 5.37
C LEU A 556 9.60 11.42 4.79
N TRP A 557 8.46 10.91 5.24
CA TRP A 557 7.86 9.68 4.75
C TRP A 557 7.09 9.88 3.44
N LYS A 558 6.88 11.12 2.99
CA LYS A 558 6.33 11.38 1.66
C LYS A 558 7.44 11.34 0.61
N PRO A 559 7.12 10.95 -0.64
CA PRO A 559 8.14 10.70 -1.66
C PRO A 559 8.75 11.97 -2.26
N TYR A 560 8.22 13.17 -1.96
CA TYR A 560 8.55 14.42 -2.66
C TYR A 560 10.04 14.73 -2.68
N LEU A 561 10.71 14.62 -1.52
CA LEU A 561 12.12 14.95 -1.42
C LEU A 561 13.00 13.94 -2.17
N ARG A 562 12.65 12.65 -2.10
CA ARG A 562 13.36 11.62 -2.88
C ARG A 562 13.13 11.80 -4.38
N SER A 563 11.90 12.07 -4.81
CA SER A 563 11.56 12.31 -6.21
C SER A 563 12.40 13.44 -6.81
N MET A 564 12.58 14.53 -6.05
CA MET A 564 13.45 15.64 -6.44
C MET A 564 14.93 15.20 -6.57
N MET A 565 15.42 14.36 -5.65
CA MET A 565 16.79 13.82 -5.73
C MET A 565 16.97 12.95 -6.98
N GLU A 566 16.01 12.08 -7.32
CA GLU A 566 16.07 11.22 -8.52
C GLU A 566 16.05 12.07 -9.81
N MET A 567 15.22 13.12 -9.85
CA MET A 567 15.21 14.08 -10.96
C MET A 567 16.56 14.77 -11.13
N ASP A 568 17.22 15.13 -10.02
CA ASP A 568 18.53 15.77 -10.04
C ASP A 568 19.64 14.81 -10.49
N MET A 569 19.59 13.54 -10.08
CA MET A 569 20.49 12.49 -10.58
C MET A 569 20.29 12.26 -12.09
N LYS A 570 19.04 12.23 -12.55
CA LYS A 570 18.73 12.18 -13.99
C LYS A 570 19.31 13.38 -14.73
N ALA A 571 19.16 14.59 -14.20
CA ALA A 571 19.75 15.80 -14.78
C ALA A 571 21.28 15.77 -14.83
N VAL A 572 21.95 15.10 -13.88
CA VAL A 572 23.41 14.84 -13.96
C VAL A 572 23.73 13.90 -15.12
N SER A 573 22.96 12.82 -15.28
CA SER A 573 23.17 11.86 -16.38
C SER A 573 23.00 12.46 -17.77
N GLU A 574 22.16 13.50 -17.88
CA GLU A 574 21.90 14.27 -19.12
C GLU A 574 22.88 15.43 -19.32
N GLY A 575 23.71 15.76 -18.32
CA GLY A 575 24.63 16.91 -18.36
C GLY A 575 23.97 18.26 -18.08
N ASN A 576 22.71 18.27 -17.63
CA ASN A 576 21.93 19.46 -17.30
C ASN A 576 22.28 20.05 -15.91
N LYS A 577 22.83 19.23 -15.00
CA LYS A 577 23.33 19.66 -13.68
C LYS A 577 24.72 19.05 -13.41
N ARG A 578 25.53 19.73 -12.60
CA ARG A 578 26.84 19.23 -12.17
C ARG A 578 26.70 18.39 -10.89
N LYS A 579 27.44 17.28 -10.82
CA LYS A 579 27.52 16.36 -9.67
C LYS A 579 27.70 17.08 -8.32
N ASN A 580 28.69 17.97 -8.22
CA ASN A 580 29.00 18.66 -6.95
C ASN A 580 27.89 19.60 -6.50
N ASP A 581 27.19 20.26 -7.43
CA ASP A 581 26.11 21.20 -7.10
C ASP A 581 24.90 20.44 -6.54
N VAL A 582 24.53 19.32 -7.20
CA VAL A 582 23.47 18.42 -6.72
C VAL A 582 23.79 17.86 -5.33
N LEU A 583 25.01 17.35 -5.13
CA LEU A 583 25.43 16.84 -3.83
C LEU A 583 25.33 17.90 -2.74
N ALA A 584 25.86 19.10 -2.98
CA ALA A 584 25.83 20.18 -2.01
C ALA A 584 24.39 20.57 -1.63
N THR A 585 23.51 20.75 -2.61
CA THR A 585 22.11 21.12 -2.36
C THR A 585 21.35 20.02 -1.62
N CYS A 586 21.39 18.77 -2.11
CA CYS A 586 20.65 17.66 -1.50
C CYS A 586 21.13 17.37 -0.07
N LEU A 587 22.46 17.33 0.15
CA LEU A 587 23.01 17.04 1.48
C LEU A 587 22.74 18.18 2.46
N GLN A 588 22.76 19.44 2.03
CA GLN A 588 22.42 20.57 2.89
C GLN A 588 20.95 20.50 3.32
N GLN A 589 20.03 20.27 2.38
CA GLN A 589 18.60 20.13 2.69
C GLN A 589 18.34 18.99 3.68
N MET A 590 18.97 17.83 3.48
CA MET A 590 18.82 16.69 4.39
C MET A 590 19.52 16.87 5.73
N LYS A 591 20.61 17.65 5.78
CA LYS A 591 21.26 18.05 7.02
C LYS A 591 20.34 18.94 7.85
N ASP A 592 19.62 19.85 7.22
CA ASP A 592 18.65 20.72 7.90
C ASP A 592 17.50 19.88 8.48
N CYS A 593 16.93 18.96 7.69
CA CYS A 593 15.94 17.99 8.19
C CYS A 593 16.49 17.15 9.37
N PHE A 594 17.73 16.69 9.27
CA PHE A 594 18.38 15.90 10.33
C PHE A 594 18.54 16.70 11.63
N LEU A 595 18.97 17.95 11.53
CA LEU A 595 19.14 18.83 12.69
C LEU A 595 17.80 19.07 13.38
N ASP A 596 16.75 19.31 12.62
CA ASP A 596 15.39 19.46 13.15
C ASP A 596 14.89 18.16 13.80
N ALA A 597 15.08 17.00 13.15
CA ALA A 597 14.78 15.69 13.72
C ALA A 597 15.43 15.45 15.08
N ARG A 598 16.68 15.91 15.22
CA ARG A 598 17.44 15.81 16.45
C ARG A 598 16.89 16.71 17.56
N LEU A 599 16.38 17.90 17.23
CA LEU A 599 15.71 18.79 18.18
C LEU A 599 14.37 18.20 18.63
N ASN A 600 13.61 17.62 17.71
CA ASN A 600 12.29 17.06 17.93
C ASN A 600 12.29 15.56 18.30
N LYS A 601 13.44 14.99 18.67
CA LYS A 601 13.65 13.57 18.94
C LYS A 601 12.69 12.94 19.96
N VAL A 602 12.08 13.76 20.84
CA VAL A 602 11.07 13.33 21.81
C VAL A 602 9.86 12.69 21.11
N LYS A 603 9.49 13.16 19.91
CA LYS A 603 8.41 12.58 19.10
C LYS A 603 8.65 11.13 18.70
N LEU A 604 9.91 10.73 18.49
CA LEU A 604 10.24 9.31 18.28
C LEU A 604 10.01 8.48 19.54
N PHE A 605 10.30 9.00 20.73
CA PHE A 605 9.98 8.29 21.97
C PHE A 605 8.48 8.16 22.17
N GLU A 606 7.73 9.25 22.02
CA GLU A 606 6.27 9.27 22.14
C GLU A 606 5.63 8.24 21.20
N ALA A 607 6.04 8.20 19.93
CA ALA A 607 5.51 7.25 18.96
C ALA A 607 5.89 5.79 19.27
N LEU A 608 7.12 5.53 19.73
CA LEU A 608 7.54 4.18 20.09
C LEU A 608 6.88 3.67 21.37
N GLU A 609 6.59 4.53 22.35
CA GLU A 609 5.90 4.19 23.60
C GLU A 609 4.49 3.65 23.40
N ILE A 610 3.84 4.00 22.30
CA ILE A 610 2.53 3.45 21.93
C ILE A 610 2.61 1.92 21.75
N PHE A 611 3.76 1.42 21.29
CA PHE A 611 3.91 0.03 20.84
C PHE A 611 4.94 -0.79 21.63
N PHE A 612 5.87 -0.16 22.34
CA PHE A 612 7.01 -0.81 22.98
C PHE A 612 7.25 -0.30 24.41
N ASP A 613 7.61 -1.22 25.31
CA ASP A 613 7.99 -0.90 26.69
C ASP A 613 9.41 -0.30 26.77
N ARG A 614 9.63 0.64 27.70
CA ARG A 614 10.97 1.17 27.99
C ARG A 614 11.84 0.15 28.75
N THR A 615 13.13 0.10 28.42
CA THR A 615 14.14 -0.81 29.03
C THR A 615 14.58 -0.40 30.44
N ASN A 616 14.58 0.89 30.77
CA ASN A 616 15.15 1.43 32.01
C ASN A 616 14.18 1.49 33.21
N ASN A 617 13.47 0.38 33.48
CA ASN A 617 12.91 0.09 34.81
C ASN A 617 13.87 -0.80 35.64
N ALA A 618 15.18 -0.57 35.51
CA ALA A 618 16.23 -1.26 36.26
C ALA A 618 17.06 -0.22 37.05
N GLY A 619 16.62 0.11 38.27
CA GLY A 619 17.34 1.05 39.14
C GLY A 619 16.58 1.58 40.36
N GLY A 620 15.28 1.31 40.49
CA GLY A 620 14.55 1.50 41.74
C GLY A 620 14.37 0.15 42.42
N THR A 621 14.65 0.09 43.72
CA THR A 621 14.32 -1.03 44.62
C THR A 621 13.09 -1.80 44.17
N GLY A 622 13.23 -3.11 43.96
CA GLY A 622 12.15 -3.98 43.55
C GLY A 622 10.95 -3.91 44.49
N GLN A 623 10.00 -3.03 44.18
CA GLN A 623 8.61 -3.43 44.18
C GLN A 623 8.38 -4.00 42.80
N GLN A 624 8.27 -5.33 42.71
CA GLN A 624 7.34 -5.89 41.74
C GLN A 624 6.09 -5.01 41.83
N SER A 625 5.70 -4.36 40.75
CA SER A 625 4.35 -3.83 40.64
C SER A 625 3.43 -5.04 40.71
N PHE A 626 3.13 -5.46 41.94
CA PHE A 626 1.99 -6.29 42.25
C PHE A 626 0.84 -5.53 41.60
N GLY A 627 0.30 -6.08 40.51
CA GLY A 627 -0.82 -5.47 39.82
C GLY A 627 -1.89 -5.05 40.83
N GLU A 628 -2.67 -4.04 40.51
CA GLU A 628 -3.62 -3.49 41.47
C GLU A 628 -4.53 -4.60 42.01
N LYS A 629 -4.55 -4.75 43.34
CA LYS A 629 -5.29 -5.79 44.05
C LYS A 629 -6.77 -5.61 43.78
N ILE A 630 -7.45 -6.68 43.38
CA ILE A 630 -8.88 -6.64 43.05
C ILE A 630 -9.70 -7.35 44.12
N ARG A 631 -9.27 -8.55 44.53
CA ARG A 631 -9.94 -9.40 45.54
C ARG A 631 -9.00 -10.46 46.09
N LYS A 632 -9.44 -11.20 47.12
CA LYS A 632 -8.82 -12.48 47.50
C LYS A 632 -9.12 -13.56 46.45
N CYS A 633 -8.14 -14.42 46.18
CA CYS A 633 -8.29 -15.57 45.30
C CYS A 633 -9.31 -16.54 45.91
N ASP A 634 -10.36 -16.84 45.16
CA ASP A 634 -11.42 -17.77 45.56
C ASP A 634 -10.98 -19.24 45.58
N VAL A 635 -9.93 -19.59 44.81
CA VAL A 635 -9.40 -20.95 44.73
C VAL A 635 -8.44 -21.28 45.88
N CYS A 636 -7.45 -20.42 46.18
CA CYS A 636 -6.48 -20.71 47.24
C CYS A 636 -6.73 -19.97 48.56
N GLN A 637 -7.56 -18.92 48.57
CA GLN A 637 -7.89 -18.07 49.74
C GLN A 637 -6.70 -17.33 50.40
N ASP A 638 -5.46 -17.77 50.16
CA ASP A 638 -4.27 -17.21 50.79
C ASP A 638 -3.68 -16.01 50.04
N SER A 639 -3.82 -15.99 48.71
CA SER A 639 -3.21 -14.97 47.83
C SER A 639 -4.22 -13.99 47.23
N ASP A 640 -3.77 -12.80 46.87
CA ASP A 640 -4.60 -11.79 46.20
C ASP A 640 -4.65 -12.02 44.67
N MET A 641 -5.76 -11.61 44.05
CA MET A 641 -5.96 -11.55 42.61
C MET A 641 -5.68 -10.12 42.14
N VAL A 642 -4.85 -9.99 41.09
CA VAL A 642 -4.34 -8.71 40.61
C VAL A 642 -4.56 -8.52 39.11
N LEU A 643 -4.83 -7.29 38.68
CA LEU A 643 -4.93 -6.95 37.26
C LEU A 643 -3.53 -6.95 36.62
N LYS A 644 -3.37 -7.61 35.48
CA LYS A 644 -2.11 -7.71 34.74
C LYS A 644 -2.35 -7.46 33.25
N LYS A 645 -1.51 -6.65 32.64
CA LYS A 645 -1.38 -6.53 31.18
C LYS A 645 -0.28 -7.47 30.70
N LYS A 646 -0.56 -8.25 29.66
CA LYS A 646 0.40 -9.18 29.05
C LYS A 646 1.24 -8.47 27.97
N PRO A 647 2.41 -9.05 27.60
CA PRO A 647 3.24 -8.53 26.51
C PRO A 647 2.55 -8.51 25.13
N ASP A 648 1.48 -9.29 24.95
CA ASP A 648 0.63 -9.28 23.74
C ASP A 648 -0.47 -8.19 23.78
N GLY A 649 -0.42 -7.30 24.77
CA GLY A 649 -1.35 -6.20 24.99
C GLY A 649 -2.65 -6.59 25.71
N LYS A 650 -2.92 -7.88 25.94
CA LYS A 650 -4.18 -8.35 26.53
C LYS A 650 -4.20 -8.24 28.05
N TYR A 651 -5.37 -8.04 28.64
CA TYR A 651 -5.55 -7.96 30.09
C TYR A 651 -6.01 -9.30 30.71
N MET A 652 -5.60 -9.55 31.94
CA MET A 652 -6.05 -10.67 32.75
C MET A 652 -6.05 -10.33 34.24
N VAL A 653 -6.84 -11.02 35.04
CA VAL A 653 -6.76 -10.96 36.51
C VAL A 653 -6.20 -12.29 37.00
N GLY A 654 -5.01 -12.28 37.60
CA GLY A 654 -4.30 -13.51 38.00
C GLY A 654 -3.95 -13.56 39.47
N CYS A 655 -3.88 -14.77 40.03
CA CYS A 655 -3.47 -15.01 41.42
C CYS A 655 -1.98 -14.71 41.63
N LEU A 656 -1.62 -14.00 42.70
CA LEU A 656 -0.23 -13.77 43.09
C LEU A 656 0.49 -15.04 43.57
N GLY A 657 -0.26 -16.07 43.95
CA GLY A 657 0.29 -17.39 44.28
C GLY A 657 0.88 -18.13 43.08
N PHE A 658 0.81 -17.60 41.86
CA PHE A 658 1.46 -18.18 40.68
C PHE A 658 2.80 -17.50 40.35
N PRO A 659 3.91 -18.24 40.09
CA PRO A 659 4.04 -19.69 40.10
C PRO A 659 4.43 -20.28 41.47
N GLN A 660 4.72 -19.43 42.46
CA GLN A 660 5.47 -19.79 43.67
C GLN A 660 4.67 -20.61 44.71
N ALA A 661 3.35 -20.38 44.83
CA ALA A 661 2.43 -21.08 45.73
C ALA A 661 1.47 -22.05 45.01
N SER A 662 1.79 -22.45 43.77
CA SER A 662 1.06 -23.44 42.94
C SER A 662 -0.40 -23.16 42.57
N CYS A 663 -0.99 -22.02 42.97
CA CYS A 663 -2.33 -21.62 42.56
C CYS A 663 -2.34 -21.06 41.14
N ARG A 664 -3.04 -21.70 40.19
CA ARG A 664 -3.11 -21.29 38.77
C ARG A 664 -4.35 -20.48 38.40
N ASN A 665 -5.03 -19.90 39.39
CA ASN A 665 -6.29 -19.20 39.15
C ASN A 665 -6.09 -17.93 38.31
N VAL A 666 -6.90 -17.78 37.26
CA VAL A 666 -6.83 -16.67 36.30
C VAL A 666 -8.20 -16.40 35.67
N ILE A 667 -8.53 -15.11 35.53
CA ILE A 667 -9.67 -14.60 34.78
C ILE A 667 -9.14 -13.91 33.53
N TRP A 668 -9.46 -14.46 32.36
CA TRP A 668 -9.11 -13.85 31.08
C TRP A 668 -10.11 -12.76 30.74
N LEU A 669 -9.64 -11.54 30.50
CA LEU A 669 -10.49 -10.42 30.11
C LEU A 669 -10.62 -10.35 28.58
N PRO A 670 -11.66 -9.68 28.05
CA PRO A 670 -11.91 -9.57 26.60
C PRO A 670 -10.71 -9.03 25.84
N GLY A 671 -10.44 -9.61 24.66
CA GLY A 671 -9.35 -9.17 23.79
C GLY A 671 -9.54 -7.73 23.28
N SER A 672 -10.79 -7.27 23.22
CA SER A 672 -11.22 -5.94 22.76
C SER A 672 -10.86 -4.78 23.70
N LEU A 673 -10.33 -5.05 24.89
CA LEU A 673 -9.87 -4.02 25.81
C LEU A 673 -8.66 -3.28 25.25
N SER A 674 -8.74 -1.95 25.17
CA SER A 674 -7.60 -1.05 24.96
C SER A 674 -6.95 -0.65 26.28
N GLU A 675 -7.75 -0.49 27.34
CA GLU A 675 -7.30 -0.09 28.67
C GLU A 675 -8.14 -0.77 29.77
N ALA A 676 -7.53 -1.03 30.92
CA ALA A 676 -8.21 -1.48 32.12
C ALA A 676 -7.45 -1.01 33.37
N THR A 677 -8.15 -0.37 34.30
CA THR A 677 -7.56 0.24 35.51
C THR A 677 -8.42 -0.07 36.73
N VAL A 678 -7.83 -0.54 37.84
CA VAL A 678 -8.58 -0.85 39.06
C VAL A 678 -8.95 0.46 39.76
N THR A 679 -10.19 0.54 40.22
CA THR A 679 -10.71 1.72 40.93
C THR A 679 -10.78 1.47 42.43
N THR A 680 -10.99 2.53 43.21
CA THR A 680 -11.26 2.42 44.65
C THR A 680 -12.71 2.00 44.97
N THR A 681 -13.56 1.85 43.94
CA THR A 681 -14.98 1.51 44.12
C THR A 681 -15.15 0.02 44.38
N VAL A 682 -15.79 -0.36 45.48
CA VAL A 682 -16.09 -1.76 45.82
C VAL A 682 -17.42 -2.19 45.19
N CYS A 683 -17.50 -3.43 44.73
CA CYS A 683 -18.76 -4.04 44.30
C CYS A 683 -19.60 -4.45 45.52
N ASN A 684 -20.83 -3.95 45.60
CA ASN A 684 -21.75 -4.19 46.72
C ASN A 684 -22.52 -5.53 46.62
N THR A 685 -22.42 -6.22 45.48
CA THR A 685 -23.22 -7.42 45.19
C THR A 685 -22.44 -8.72 45.38
N CYS A 686 -21.15 -8.71 45.06
CA CYS A 686 -20.36 -9.93 45.02
C CYS A 686 -19.77 -10.29 46.40
N THR A 687 -19.97 -11.52 46.87
CA THR A 687 -19.44 -12.05 48.14
C THR A 687 -18.67 -13.37 47.93
N PRO A 688 -17.61 -13.68 48.73
CA PRO A 688 -17.03 -12.85 49.79
C PRO A 688 -16.28 -11.64 49.22
N GLY A 689 -16.55 -10.46 49.79
CA GLY A 689 -15.95 -9.18 49.42
C GLY A 689 -14.85 -8.74 50.40
N PRO A 690 -14.16 -7.62 50.13
CA PRO A 690 -14.43 -6.65 49.08
C PRO A 690 -13.82 -7.04 47.71
N ILE A 691 -14.55 -6.76 46.63
CA ILE A 691 -14.07 -6.86 45.23
C ILE A 691 -14.05 -5.46 44.64
N LEU A 692 -12.89 -4.97 44.21
CA LEU A 692 -12.77 -3.67 43.56
C LEU A 692 -13.25 -3.73 42.10
N LYS A 693 -13.93 -2.67 41.65
CA LYS A 693 -14.36 -2.51 40.26
C LYS A 693 -13.20 -2.03 39.40
N ILE A 694 -13.23 -2.41 38.13
CA ILE A 694 -12.25 -2.05 37.10
C ILE A 694 -12.94 -1.15 36.09
N GLN A 695 -12.31 -0.02 35.78
CA GLN A 695 -12.69 0.80 34.64
C GLN A 695 -12.14 0.16 33.38
N PHE A 696 -13.02 -0.32 32.51
CA PHE A 696 -12.70 -0.93 31.23
C PHE A 696 -12.91 0.09 30.10
N THR A 697 -11.96 0.13 29.16
CA THR A 697 -12.07 0.86 27.91
C THR A 697 -11.92 -0.13 26.76
N PHE A 698 -12.93 -0.21 25.90
CA PHE A 698 -13.01 -1.15 24.78
C PHE A 698 -12.78 -0.46 23.44
N ARG A 699 -12.10 -1.15 22.51
CA ARG A 699 -12.01 -0.72 21.12
C ARG A 699 -13.39 -0.81 20.48
N ARG A 700 -13.96 0.33 20.06
CA ARG A 700 -15.35 0.45 19.56
C ARG A 700 -15.67 -0.50 18.41
N LEU A 701 -14.71 -0.82 17.55
CA LEU A 701 -14.88 -1.72 16.42
C LEU A 701 -14.86 -3.22 16.81
N GLU A 702 -14.51 -3.54 18.06
CA GLU A 702 -14.38 -4.91 18.57
C GLU A 702 -15.43 -5.25 19.65
N ILE A 703 -16.38 -4.35 19.91
CA ILE A 703 -17.54 -4.61 20.76
C ILE A 703 -18.84 -4.26 20.01
N PRO A 704 -19.96 -4.96 20.28
CA PRO A 704 -21.21 -4.66 19.58
C PRO A 704 -21.71 -3.22 19.88
N PRO A 705 -22.44 -2.59 18.94
CA PRO A 705 -22.74 -1.16 19.00
C PRO A 705 -23.60 -0.73 20.21
N ASN A 706 -24.37 -1.66 20.78
CA ASN A 706 -25.17 -1.47 21.99
C ASN A 706 -24.35 -1.46 23.30
N PHE A 707 -23.05 -1.78 23.25
CA PHE A 707 -22.16 -1.72 24.42
C PHE A 707 -21.39 -0.40 24.46
N ASN A 708 -21.21 0.14 25.67
CA ASN A 708 -20.43 1.34 25.89
C ASN A 708 -18.92 1.04 25.80
N VAL A 709 -18.19 1.96 25.18
CA VAL A 709 -16.71 1.94 25.11
C VAL A 709 -16.10 1.99 26.51
N ASN A 710 -16.70 2.76 27.41
CA ASN A 710 -16.27 2.84 28.80
C ASN A 710 -17.27 2.10 29.69
N HIS A 711 -16.80 1.11 30.46
CA HIS A 711 -17.64 0.34 31.38
C HIS A 711 -16.94 0.19 32.74
N LEU A 712 -17.63 0.54 33.82
CA LEU A 712 -17.13 0.32 35.18
C LEU A 712 -17.72 -0.97 35.73
N GLY A 713 -16.95 -2.07 35.68
CA GLY A 713 -17.46 -3.39 36.01
C GLY A 713 -16.66 -4.16 37.05
N CYS A 714 -17.18 -5.29 37.53
CA CYS A 714 -16.45 -6.16 38.46
C CYS A 714 -16.21 -7.57 37.92
N VAL A 715 -15.07 -8.15 38.27
CA VAL A 715 -14.70 -9.53 37.89
C VAL A 715 -15.22 -10.58 38.89
N GLY A 716 -16.14 -10.20 39.76
CA GLY A 716 -16.71 -11.08 40.78
C GLY A 716 -17.85 -11.97 40.30
N GLY A 717 -18.28 -11.82 39.03
CA GLY A 717 -19.32 -12.63 38.41
C GLY A 717 -20.73 -12.04 38.43
N CYS A 718 -20.94 -10.91 39.14
CA CYS A 718 -22.22 -10.21 39.24
C CYS A 718 -22.42 -9.09 38.18
N ASP A 719 -21.49 -8.95 37.21
CA ASP A 719 -21.56 -7.95 36.13
C ASP A 719 -21.99 -8.62 34.82
N ASP A 720 -23.25 -8.42 34.43
CA ASP A 720 -23.85 -9.07 33.27
C ASP A 720 -23.24 -8.58 31.94
N ILE A 721 -22.91 -7.29 31.86
CA ILE A 721 -22.31 -6.65 30.67
C ILE A 721 -20.91 -7.21 30.42
N LEU A 722 -20.08 -7.28 31.47
CA LEU A 722 -18.74 -7.84 31.36
C LEU A 722 -18.80 -9.34 31.03
N ARG A 723 -19.75 -10.08 31.61
CA ARG A 723 -19.94 -11.51 31.32
C ARG A 723 -20.30 -11.76 29.85
N GLU A 724 -21.25 -11.00 29.32
CA GLU A 724 -21.68 -11.10 27.92
C GLU A 724 -20.54 -10.74 26.95
N LEU A 725 -19.79 -9.67 27.23
CA LEU A 725 -18.61 -9.30 26.42
C LEU A 725 -17.49 -10.35 26.50
N MET A 726 -17.32 -10.98 27.65
CA MET A 726 -16.38 -12.09 27.85
C MET A 726 -16.78 -13.33 27.07
N GLU A 727 -18.07 -13.68 27.03
CA GLU A 727 -18.62 -14.78 26.25
C GLU A 727 -18.50 -14.54 24.74
N ILE A 728 -18.88 -13.35 24.26
CA ILE A 728 -18.73 -12.94 22.85
C ILE A 728 -17.25 -13.02 22.41
N SER A 729 -16.34 -12.67 23.31
CA SER A 729 -14.89 -12.70 23.06
C SER A 729 -14.24 -14.08 23.27
N GLY A 730 -15.00 -15.09 23.69
CA GLY A 730 -14.49 -16.45 23.98
C GLY A 730 -13.54 -16.56 25.19
N THR A 731 -13.61 -15.62 26.12
CA THR A 731 -12.72 -15.50 27.30
C THR A 731 -13.51 -15.68 28.60
N GLY A 732 -13.03 -16.46 29.57
CA GLY A 732 -13.78 -16.71 30.82
C GLY A 732 -13.11 -17.71 31.78
N HIS A 733 -13.71 -17.94 32.94
CA HIS A 733 -13.24 -18.92 33.94
C HIS A 733 -13.21 -20.32 33.30
N ARG A 734 -12.03 -20.97 33.26
CA ARG A 734 -11.88 -22.38 32.85
C ARG A 734 -11.50 -23.21 34.07
N ASN A 735 -12.45 -23.98 34.60
CA ASN A 735 -12.18 -24.94 35.68
C ASN A 735 -11.35 -26.13 35.15
N PRO A 736 -10.27 -26.56 35.83
CA PRO A 736 -9.39 -27.65 35.38
C PRO A 736 -9.87 -29.04 35.78
N SER A 737 -11.17 -29.33 35.67
CA SER A 737 -11.77 -30.61 36.06
C SER A 737 -12.69 -31.16 34.97
N SER A 738 -12.14 -31.41 33.78
CA SER A 738 -12.61 -32.45 32.83
C SER A 738 -11.83 -32.36 31.51
N ILE A 739 -10.69 -33.05 31.43
CA ILE A 739 -10.08 -33.40 30.15
C ILE A 739 -9.66 -34.88 30.23
N PRO A 740 -10.22 -35.79 29.43
CA PRO A 740 -9.48 -36.98 29.01
C PRO A 740 -8.48 -36.53 27.93
N ALA A 741 -7.20 -36.76 28.22
CA ALA A 741 -6.09 -36.40 27.35
C ALA A 741 -6.19 -37.09 25.97
N ARG A 742 -5.91 -36.35 24.90
CA ARG A 742 -5.50 -36.96 23.61
C ARG A 742 -4.11 -36.45 23.24
N GLY A 743 -3.18 -37.41 23.28
CA GLY A 743 -1.80 -37.26 22.87
C GLY A 743 -1.63 -37.12 21.36
N ARG A 744 -0.49 -36.54 21.00
CA ARG A 744 0.08 -36.44 19.65
C ARG A 744 0.46 -37.82 19.11
N GLY A 745 0.31 -38.04 17.80
CA GLY A 745 1.15 -39.01 17.09
C GLY A 745 0.55 -39.62 15.81
N ALA A 746 0.96 -39.04 14.67
CA ALA A 746 1.44 -39.71 13.45
C ALA A 746 0.54 -40.62 12.56
N THR A 747 0.68 -40.34 11.25
CA THR A 747 0.79 -41.23 10.08
C THR A 747 -0.41 -42.04 9.55
N ASN A 748 -0.73 -41.72 8.29
CA ASN A 748 -0.96 -42.57 7.11
C ASN A 748 -1.98 -43.73 7.13
N THR A 749 -2.89 -43.62 6.14
CA THR A 749 -3.31 -44.65 5.16
C THR A 749 -4.21 -45.83 5.59
N THR A 750 -5.31 -45.91 4.83
CA THR A 750 -6.02 -47.11 4.32
C THR A 750 -7.04 -47.86 5.18
N THR A 751 -8.11 -48.23 4.46
CA THR A 751 -8.99 -49.41 4.57
C THR A 751 -10.11 -49.45 5.62
N THR A 752 -11.34 -49.30 5.11
CA THR A 752 -12.54 -50.09 5.42
C THR A 752 -12.22 -51.57 5.69
N PRO A 753 -12.95 -52.27 6.58
CA PRO A 753 -14.23 -52.86 6.15
C PRO A 753 -15.33 -53.07 7.24
N SER A 754 -16.57 -52.87 6.78
CA SER A 754 -17.77 -53.72 6.88
C SER A 754 -18.16 -54.57 8.12
N HIS A 755 -19.50 -54.58 8.29
CA HIS A 755 -20.42 -55.72 8.55
C HIS A 755 -20.86 -56.08 9.98
N THR A 756 -22.20 -55.98 10.16
CA THR A 756 -23.14 -56.90 10.86
C THR A 756 -23.03 -57.01 12.40
N THR A 757 -24.08 -57.10 13.22
CA THR A 757 -25.44 -57.66 13.06
C THR A 757 -26.31 -57.23 14.26
N THR A 758 -27.62 -57.11 14.02
CA THR A 758 -28.84 -57.12 14.86
C THR A 758 -28.87 -58.11 16.06
N PRO A 759 -29.94 -58.23 16.90
CA PRO A 759 -31.21 -57.46 17.02
C PRO A 759 -31.79 -57.25 18.47
N ASN A 760 -32.95 -56.56 18.52
CA ASN A 760 -34.12 -56.79 19.39
C ASN A 760 -34.05 -56.45 20.91
N ASN A 761 -34.94 -55.56 21.39
CA ASN A 761 -36.29 -55.94 21.83
C ASN A 761 -37.11 -54.77 22.43
N TYR A 762 -38.39 -54.72 22.03
CA TYR A 762 -39.61 -54.39 22.80
C TYR A 762 -39.87 -52.95 23.27
N ASN A 763 -40.88 -52.30 22.66
CA ASN A 763 -42.26 -52.08 23.16
C ASN A 763 -42.32 -50.93 24.20
N ASN A 764 -43.27 -49.99 24.20
CA ASN A 764 -44.56 -49.84 23.52
C ASN A 764 -45.01 -48.37 23.72
N ASN A 765 -45.78 -47.82 22.78
CA ASN A 765 -47.06 -47.09 22.93
C ASN A 765 -47.37 -46.37 24.26
N ASN A 766 -47.99 -45.19 24.36
CA ASN A 766 -48.91 -44.38 23.53
C ASN A 766 -48.95 -42.99 24.21
N ASN A 767 -48.98 -41.83 23.54
CA ASN A 767 -50.04 -41.20 22.73
C ASN A 767 -51.12 -40.41 23.53
N TYR A 768 -51.38 -39.20 23.03
CA TYR A 768 -52.49 -38.25 23.24
C TYR A 768 -52.56 -37.27 24.45
N ASN A 769 -52.20 -36.01 24.17
CA ASN A 769 -53.07 -34.83 23.92
C ASN A 769 -54.18 -34.38 24.92
N PHE A 770 -54.27 -33.03 25.02
CA PHE A 770 -55.41 -32.13 25.32
C PHE A 770 -55.71 -31.63 26.76
N ASN A 771 -55.55 -30.30 26.89
CA ASN A 771 -56.42 -29.27 27.49
C ASN A 771 -56.71 -29.12 29.00
N ASN A 772 -56.37 -27.91 29.46
CA ASN A 772 -57.15 -26.90 30.22
C ASN A 772 -57.61 -27.09 31.69
N ASN A 773 -57.43 -25.95 32.39
CA ASN A 773 -58.25 -25.32 33.43
C ASN A 773 -57.94 -25.56 34.93
N ASN A 774 -57.31 -24.51 35.49
CA ASN A 774 -57.86 -23.56 36.48
C ASN A 774 -57.93 -23.85 37.99
N ASN A 775 -57.80 -22.70 38.69
CA ASN A 775 -58.13 -22.32 40.07
C ASN A 775 -57.08 -22.62 41.16
N ASP A 776 -56.81 -21.77 42.14
CA ASP A 776 -57.06 -20.32 42.40
C ASP A 776 -56.45 -20.06 43.79
N ASN A 777 -55.82 -18.89 44.02
CA ASN A 777 -56.12 -18.00 45.16
C ASN A 777 -55.10 -16.84 45.38
N ASN A 778 -55.62 -15.63 45.12
CA ASN A 778 -55.61 -14.38 45.92
C ASN A 778 -54.34 -13.53 46.21
N ASN A 779 -54.25 -12.41 45.47
CA ASN A 779 -54.32 -10.97 45.88
C ASN A 779 -53.47 -10.41 47.05
N ASN A 780 -52.59 -9.43 46.76
CA ASN A 780 -52.90 -7.99 46.88
C ASN A 780 -51.82 -7.02 46.34
N ASN A 781 -52.31 -5.86 45.86
CA ASN A 781 -51.73 -4.73 45.10
C ASN A 781 -50.49 -3.98 45.65
N GLN A 782 -49.70 -3.40 44.72
CA GLN A 782 -49.54 -1.93 44.55
C GLN A 782 -48.81 -1.58 43.22
N GLN A 783 -49.55 -1.07 42.23
CA GLN A 783 -49.01 -0.43 41.02
C GLN A 783 -48.94 1.08 41.22
N SER A 784 -47.77 1.67 41.08
CA SER A 784 -47.57 3.13 41.16
C SER A 784 -47.88 3.81 39.83
N SER A 785 -48.72 4.85 39.89
CA SER A 785 -49.04 5.75 38.78
C SER A 785 -47.89 6.71 38.49
N CYS A 786 -47.71 7.10 37.22
CA CYS A 786 -46.72 8.10 36.78
C CYS A 786 -46.86 9.41 37.57
N SER A 787 -45.75 9.97 38.07
CA SER A 787 -45.77 11.12 38.98
C SER A 787 -46.12 12.46 38.30
N PHE A 788 -46.13 12.51 36.96
CA PHE A 788 -46.38 13.73 36.19
C PHE A 788 -47.76 13.78 35.53
N CYS A 789 -48.37 12.63 35.19
CA CYS A 789 -49.71 12.58 34.56
C CYS A 789 -50.70 11.65 35.26
N HIS A 790 -50.27 10.95 36.32
CA HIS A 790 -51.07 10.04 37.15
C HIS A 790 -51.75 8.86 36.42
N GLN A 791 -51.34 8.56 35.19
CA GLN A 791 -51.77 7.36 34.45
C GLN A 791 -50.89 6.15 34.76
N THR A 792 -51.43 4.95 34.60
CA THR A 792 -50.70 3.67 34.74
C THR A 792 -50.32 3.11 33.37
N GLY A 793 -49.19 2.39 33.29
CA GLY A 793 -48.72 1.74 32.06
C GLY A 793 -47.44 2.32 31.43
N HIS A 794 -46.84 3.36 32.01
CA HIS A 794 -45.52 3.87 31.63
C HIS A 794 -44.78 4.48 32.83
N SER A 795 -43.47 4.62 32.72
CA SER A 795 -42.61 5.19 33.77
C SER A 795 -42.57 6.73 33.71
N SER A 796 -42.25 7.39 34.83
CA SER A 796 -42.18 8.87 34.89
C SER A 796 -41.16 9.49 33.93
N SER A 797 -40.20 8.71 33.40
CA SER A 797 -39.22 9.16 32.41
C SER A 797 -39.77 9.21 30.97
N ASP A 798 -40.94 8.62 30.70
CA ASP A 798 -41.52 8.50 29.36
C ASP A 798 -42.80 9.36 29.18
N CYS A 799 -43.04 10.32 30.08
CA CYS A 799 -44.26 11.13 30.09
C CYS A 799 -44.19 12.30 29.09
N TYR A 800 -45.03 12.28 28.06
CA TYR A 800 -45.01 13.22 26.92
C TYR A 800 -45.64 14.61 27.17
N SER A 801 -45.91 14.98 28.43
CA SER A 801 -46.64 16.20 28.79
C SER A 801 -45.75 17.30 29.35
N LEU A 802 -44.77 17.77 28.58
CA LEU A 802 -44.05 19.02 28.87
C LEU A 802 -43.71 19.72 27.56
N THR A 803 -44.63 20.55 27.04
CA THR A 803 -44.32 21.74 26.22
C THR A 803 -45.60 22.52 25.89
N SER A 804 -46.11 23.28 26.87
CA SER A 804 -46.91 24.48 26.57
C SER A 804 -47.09 25.32 27.84
N GLN A 805 -46.43 26.47 27.95
CA GLN A 805 -47.00 27.74 28.44
C GLN A 805 -45.99 28.90 28.39
N SER A 806 -46.51 30.08 28.08
CA SER A 806 -45.83 31.33 27.71
C SER A 806 -45.85 32.40 28.82
N ARG A 807 -44.98 33.43 28.65
CA ARG A 807 -44.91 34.78 29.29
C ARG A 807 -44.16 34.82 30.64
N SER A 808 -43.33 35.81 31.01
CA SER A 808 -43.28 37.24 30.67
C SER A 808 -41.90 37.88 30.98
N SER A 809 -41.74 39.11 30.50
CA SER A 809 -40.60 40.03 30.41
C SER A 809 -40.08 40.68 31.70
N ARG A 810 -38.75 40.93 31.79
CA ARG A 810 -38.18 42.24 32.19
C ARG A 810 -36.72 42.43 31.77
N SER A 811 -36.41 43.69 31.47
CA SER A 811 -35.27 44.25 30.73
C SER A 811 -34.03 44.58 31.56
N GLN A 812 -32.85 44.58 30.91
CA GLN A 812 -31.95 45.75 30.86
C GLN A 812 -30.88 45.66 29.75
N ARG A 813 -30.95 46.65 28.82
CA ARG A 813 -29.92 47.42 28.07
C ARG A 813 -28.44 47.07 28.27
N LEU A 814 -27.49 47.33 27.37
CA LEU A 814 -27.34 47.75 25.96
C LEU A 814 -25.82 47.58 25.72
N ASN A 815 -25.40 47.08 24.55
CA ASN A 815 -24.37 47.78 23.77
C ASN A 815 -24.27 47.22 22.35
N ASN A 816 -24.40 48.16 21.42
CA ASN A 816 -24.51 47.98 19.99
C ASN A 816 -23.13 48.12 19.35
N SER A 817 -22.82 47.27 18.37
CA SER A 817 -21.71 47.47 17.43
C SER A 817 -22.12 46.84 16.10
N ASN A 818 -22.80 47.65 15.29
CA ASN A 818 -23.17 47.36 13.91
C ASN A 818 -21.90 47.28 13.04
N ASN A 819 -21.69 46.14 12.39
CA ASN A 819 -21.11 46.08 11.06
C ASN A 819 -21.94 45.09 10.24
N GLY A 820 -22.45 45.58 9.11
CA GLY A 820 -23.57 44.99 8.40
C GLY A 820 -23.17 43.91 7.40
N ASP A 821 -23.93 42.82 7.44
CA ASP A 821 -24.40 42.06 6.29
C ASP A 821 -25.89 41.81 6.52
N THR A 822 -26.72 42.08 5.52
CA THR A 822 -28.17 41.85 5.62
C THR A 822 -28.40 40.33 5.60
N PRO A 823 -28.99 39.71 6.64
CA PRO A 823 -29.17 38.26 6.66
C PRO A 823 -30.23 37.84 5.64
N VAL A 824 -29.91 36.84 4.82
CA VAL A 824 -30.84 36.26 3.84
C VAL A 824 -32.05 35.68 4.58
N PRO A 825 -33.30 36.13 4.31
CA PRO A 825 -34.47 35.61 4.99
C PRO A 825 -34.92 34.28 4.38
N CYS A 826 -35.37 33.35 5.23
CA CYS A 826 -36.01 32.11 4.82
C CYS A 826 -37.30 32.41 4.07
N VAL A 827 -37.48 31.89 2.86
CA VAL A 827 -38.70 32.12 2.06
C VAL A 827 -39.95 31.44 2.65
N ILE A 828 -39.75 30.49 3.57
CA ILE A 828 -40.84 29.73 4.19
C ILE A 828 -41.37 30.42 5.46
N CYS A 829 -40.49 30.95 6.30
CA CYS A 829 -40.88 31.53 7.61
C CYS A 829 -40.42 32.98 7.86
N GLY A 830 -39.66 33.58 6.95
CA GLY A 830 -39.14 34.95 7.07
C GLY A 830 -38.00 35.14 8.08
N ALA A 831 -37.62 34.10 8.82
CA ALA A 831 -36.51 34.16 9.79
C ALA A 831 -35.14 34.28 9.09
N PRO A 832 -34.15 34.97 9.68
CA PRO A 832 -32.81 35.08 9.11
C PRO A 832 -32.14 33.70 9.04
N CYS A 833 -31.60 33.37 7.87
CA CYS A 833 -30.88 32.13 7.64
C CYS A 833 -29.41 32.23 8.09
N VAL A 834 -28.83 31.07 8.43
CA VAL A 834 -27.45 30.96 8.90
C VAL A 834 -26.58 30.36 7.80
N LEU A 835 -25.41 30.98 7.56
CA LEU A 835 -24.43 30.53 6.57
C LEU A 835 -23.67 29.29 7.08
N ARG A 836 -23.47 28.31 6.20
CA ARG A 836 -22.84 27.00 6.44
C ARG A 836 -21.88 26.67 5.30
N THR A 837 -20.98 25.72 5.53
CA THR A 837 -20.03 25.24 4.52
C THR A 837 -20.26 23.75 4.25
N ALA A 838 -20.38 23.36 2.99
CA ALA A 838 -20.62 22.00 2.55
C ALA A 838 -19.33 21.15 2.64
N ASN A 839 -19.49 19.87 2.98
CA ASN A 839 -18.39 18.90 3.12
C ASN A 839 -18.63 17.59 2.34
N THR A 840 -19.59 17.57 1.41
CA THR A 840 -19.76 16.46 0.48
C THR A 840 -18.67 16.50 -0.58
N GLU A 841 -18.26 15.33 -1.10
CA GLU A 841 -17.15 15.19 -2.06
C GLU A 841 -17.27 16.15 -3.25
N ALA A 842 -18.49 16.37 -3.77
CA ALA A 842 -18.75 17.24 -4.91
C ALA A 842 -18.81 18.75 -4.58
N ASN A 843 -18.98 19.16 -3.31
CA ASN A 843 -19.20 20.57 -2.93
C ASN A 843 -18.33 21.03 -1.74
N ARG A 844 -17.26 20.29 -1.42
CA ARG A 844 -16.40 20.55 -0.26
C ARG A 844 -15.86 21.99 -0.29
N GLY A 845 -16.16 22.76 0.77
CA GLY A 845 -15.74 24.16 0.92
C GLY A 845 -16.74 25.20 0.39
N ARG A 846 -17.83 24.80 -0.28
CA ARG A 846 -18.84 25.72 -0.84
C ARG A 846 -19.84 26.17 0.23
N LYS A 847 -20.27 27.43 0.24
CA LYS A 847 -21.14 28.00 1.30
C LYS A 847 -22.62 28.05 0.92
N PHE A 848 -23.50 27.84 1.91
CA PHE A 848 -24.95 27.86 1.74
C PHE A 848 -25.69 28.34 2.98
N TYR A 849 -26.89 28.91 2.82
CA TYR A 849 -27.76 29.36 3.90
C TYR A 849 -28.78 28.28 4.28
N THR A 850 -29.05 28.10 5.58
CA THR A 850 -30.13 27.24 6.09
C THR A 850 -31.03 27.95 7.09
N CYS A 851 -32.30 27.54 7.16
CA CYS A 851 -33.24 28.04 8.16
C CYS A 851 -33.19 27.21 9.45
N GLN A 852 -33.16 27.87 10.61
CA GLN A 852 -33.14 27.20 11.92
C GLN A 852 -34.54 26.99 12.54
N THR A 853 -35.61 27.51 11.92
CA THR A 853 -36.97 27.36 12.45
C THR A 853 -37.46 25.92 12.29
N GLN A 854 -38.04 25.36 13.36
CA GLN A 854 -38.60 24.02 13.39
C GLN A 854 -39.75 23.92 12.37
N GLY A 855 -39.64 23.01 11.39
CA GLY A 855 -40.54 22.88 10.23
C GLY A 855 -40.00 23.46 8.91
N CYS A 856 -38.89 24.20 8.93
CA CYS A 856 -38.23 24.76 7.72
C CYS A 856 -36.82 24.19 7.49
N LYS A 857 -36.46 23.08 8.16
CA LYS A 857 -35.11 22.47 8.12
C LYS A 857 -34.67 22.03 6.72
N SER A 858 -35.61 21.83 5.80
CA SER A 858 -35.34 21.51 4.38
C SER A 858 -34.97 22.73 3.52
N PHE A 859 -35.12 23.95 4.04
CA PHE A 859 -34.74 25.15 3.29
C PHE A 859 -33.21 25.30 3.24
N MET A 860 -32.69 25.30 2.02
CA MET A 860 -31.28 25.54 1.73
C MET A 860 -31.12 26.34 0.43
N CYS A 861 -30.24 27.33 0.41
CA CYS A 861 -29.82 28.00 -0.83
C CYS A 861 -28.31 28.26 -0.83
N TRP A 862 -27.66 28.13 -1.98
CA TRP A 862 -26.22 28.38 -2.09
C TRP A 862 -25.92 29.88 -2.02
N GLU A 863 -24.83 30.27 -1.39
CA GLU A 863 -24.43 31.68 -1.29
C GLU A 863 -24.25 32.33 -2.68
N ASP A 864 -23.71 31.55 -3.63
CA ASP A 864 -23.51 31.95 -5.03
C ASP A 864 -24.80 32.04 -5.85
N SER A 865 -25.93 31.57 -5.31
CA SER A 865 -27.25 31.62 -5.96
C SER A 865 -28.11 32.80 -5.47
N VAL A 866 -27.62 33.61 -4.52
CA VAL A 866 -28.32 34.81 -4.01
C VAL A 866 -27.95 36.02 -4.88
N PRO A 867 -28.92 36.71 -5.52
CA PRO A 867 -28.63 37.90 -6.33
C PRO A 867 -28.08 39.03 -5.45
N THR A 868 -26.81 39.40 -5.65
CA THR A 868 -26.22 40.57 -4.97
C THR A 868 -26.73 41.85 -5.62
N THR A 869 -27.47 42.68 -4.88
CA THR A 869 -27.76 44.05 -5.28
C THR A 869 -26.50 44.92 -5.13
N ARG A 870 -25.61 44.85 -6.12
CA ARG A 870 -24.59 45.88 -6.35
C ARG A 870 -24.53 46.19 -7.84
N ALA A 871 -24.92 47.41 -8.16
CA ALA A 871 -25.00 47.96 -9.51
C ALA A 871 -23.68 47.78 -10.28
N THR A 872 -23.78 47.19 -11.47
CA THR A 872 -22.74 47.10 -12.49
C THR A 872 -22.67 48.41 -13.27
N THR A 873 -21.60 49.17 -13.09
CA THR A 873 -21.13 50.14 -14.09
C THR A 873 -20.07 49.48 -14.96
N THR A 874 -20.35 49.41 -16.26
CA THR A 874 -19.48 48.97 -17.35
C THR A 874 -18.30 49.91 -17.59
N ALA A 875 -17.05 49.39 -17.71
CA ALA A 875 -16.00 50.00 -18.53
C ALA A 875 -14.80 49.07 -18.85
N ARG A 876 -14.71 48.70 -20.14
CA ARG A 876 -13.56 48.48 -21.06
C ARG A 876 -12.09 48.30 -20.59
N ARG A 877 -11.48 47.26 -21.19
CA ARG A 877 -10.17 47.15 -21.93
C ARG A 877 -8.79 47.22 -21.23
N GLY A 878 -7.95 46.24 -21.60
CA GLY A 878 -6.46 46.27 -21.72
C GLY A 878 -5.71 45.77 -20.48
N GLY A 879 -4.63 44.99 -20.50
CA GLY A 879 -3.68 44.55 -21.52
C GLY A 879 -2.27 44.50 -20.88
N ARG A 880 -1.60 43.34 -20.93
CA ARG A 880 -0.15 43.05 -20.69
C ARG A 880 0.47 43.31 -19.29
N GLY A 881 1.32 42.37 -18.84
CA GLY A 881 2.62 42.70 -18.22
C GLY A 881 3.02 41.98 -16.92
N ARG A 882 3.97 41.05 -17.07
CA ARG A 882 4.99 40.51 -16.12
C ARG A 882 5.07 41.04 -14.67
N GLY A 883 5.25 40.09 -13.75
CA GLY A 883 6.43 40.04 -12.86
C GLY A 883 6.22 40.38 -11.37
N GLY A 884 6.86 39.58 -10.50
CA GLY A 884 7.36 40.02 -9.20
C GLY A 884 6.68 39.41 -7.99
N GLY A 885 7.45 38.72 -7.14
CA GLY A 885 6.98 38.07 -5.93
C GLY A 885 6.63 39.01 -4.78
N GLY A 886 6.22 38.42 -3.66
CA GLY A 886 6.02 39.12 -2.40
C GLY A 886 4.94 38.47 -1.56
N GLY A 887 5.35 37.80 -0.49
CA GLY A 887 4.46 37.17 0.47
C GLY A 887 3.56 38.16 1.22
N GLY A 888 2.41 37.65 1.68
CA GLY A 888 1.49 38.36 2.54
C GLY A 888 0.82 37.38 3.50
N ARG A 889 1.20 37.46 4.76
CA ARG A 889 0.50 36.88 5.90
C ARG A 889 -0.94 37.42 5.95
N GLY A 890 -1.94 36.55 6.08
CA GLY A 890 -3.24 36.85 6.69
C GLY A 890 -3.47 35.76 7.73
N GLY A 891 -3.60 36.04 9.03
CA GLY A 891 -4.41 37.10 9.61
C GLY A 891 -5.77 36.49 9.94
N GLY A 892 -5.85 35.83 11.10
CA GLY A 892 -7.04 35.12 11.55
C GLY A 892 -8.23 36.06 11.75
N GLY A 893 -9.35 35.69 11.14
CA GLY A 893 -10.69 36.16 11.49
C GLY A 893 -11.56 34.92 11.69
N GLY A 894 -11.82 34.57 12.95
CA GLY A 894 -12.70 33.46 13.31
C GLY A 894 -14.15 33.82 13.00
N GLY A 895 -14.73 33.15 12.00
CA GLY A 895 -16.17 33.05 11.81
C GLY A 895 -16.62 31.64 12.17
N ASP A 896 -17.55 31.52 13.12
CA ASP A 896 -18.13 30.27 13.63
C ASP A 896 -18.87 29.48 12.52
N GLY A 897 -18.13 28.69 11.74
CA GLY A 897 -18.69 27.74 10.77
C GLY A 897 -18.73 26.33 11.36
N ARG A 898 -19.89 25.89 11.87
CA ARG A 898 -20.07 24.48 12.28
C ARG A 898 -20.40 23.59 11.07
N PHE A 899 -19.65 22.51 10.90
CA PHE A 899 -19.92 21.42 9.95
C PHE A 899 -21.22 20.66 10.29
N VAL A 900 -21.95 20.20 9.27
CA VAL A 900 -23.21 19.45 9.37
C VAL A 900 -23.24 18.35 8.32
N SER A 901 -24.06 17.31 8.52
CA SER A 901 -24.31 16.26 7.53
C SER A 901 -25.05 16.82 6.29
N ALA A 902 -25.21 16.00 5.24
CA ALA A 902 -25.89 16.39 4.00
C ALA A 902 -27.35 16.89 4.20
N ILE A 903 -27.96 16.58 5.35
CA ILE A 903 -29.33 16.98 5.74
C ILE A 903 -29.37 18.11 6.79
N GLY A 904 -28.23 18.74 7.11
CA GLY A 904 -28.19 19.92 7.99
C GLY A 904 -28.32 19.63 9.48
N GLU A 905 -28.21 18.36 9.91
CA GLU A 905 -28.20 18.03 11.33
C GLU A 905 -26.82 18.32 11.96
N PRO A 906 -26.78 18.92 13.18
CA PRO A 906 -25.55 19.03 13.94
C PRO A 906 -25.08 17.62 14.34
N VAL A 907 -23.81 17.33 14.08
CA VAL A 907 -23.19 16.05 14.48
C VAL A 907 -23.04 16.04 16.01
N SER A 908 -24.06 15.60 16.72
CA SER A 908 -23.98 15.39 18.18
C SER A 908 -23.13 14.16 18.48
N GLY A 909 -22.00 14.37 19.18
CA GLY A 909 -21.15 13.31 19.72
C GLY A 909 -19.76 13.17 19.09
N ARG A 910 -19.38 14.02 18.12
CA ARG A 910 -18.02 14.01 17.55
C ARG A 910 -17.31 15.31 17.89
N SER A 911 -16.37 15.22 18.82
CA SER A 911 -15.38 16.25 19.11
C SER A 911 -14.02 15.84 18.55
N CYS A 912 -13.21 16.80 18.14
CA CYS A 912 -11.80 16.58 17.82
C CYS A 912 -11.12 15.84 18.98
N PHE A 913 -10.62 14.63 18.76
CA PHE A 913 -10.00 13.83 19.84
C PHE A 913 -8.77 14.49 20.48
N ILE A 914 -8.13 15.46 19.79
CA ILE A 914 -6.99 16.23 20.32
C ILE A 914 -7.42 17.35 21.29
N CYS A 915 -8.58 18.00 21.08
CA CYS A 915 -8.93 19.21 21.86
C CYS A 915 -10.37 19.30 22.34
N GLY A 916 -11.23 18.35 21.98
CA GLY A 916 -12.63 18.32 22.39
C GLY A 916 -13.55 19.22 21.57
N ASP A 917 -13.06 19.93 20.56
CA ASP A 917 -13.86 20.86 19.76
C ASP A 917 -14.57 20.14 18.59
N PRO A 918 -15.91 20.18 18.51
CA PRO A 918 -16.68 19.56 17.42
C PRO A 918 -16.61 20.33 16.08
N SER A 919 -15.92 21.47 16.02
CA SER A 919 -15.81 22.30 14.82
C SER A 919 -14.77 21.82 13.81
N HIS A 920 -13.96 20.79 14.09
CA HIS A 920 -12.92 20.31 13.18
C HIS A 920 -12.49 18.85 13.47
N PHE A 921 -11.86 18.20 12.48
CA PHE A 921 -11.27 16.86 12.66
C PHE A 921 -9.84 16.94 13.24
N SER A 922 -9.39 15.87 13.90
CA SER A 922 -8.08 15.81 14.57
C SER A 922 -6.89 16.11 13.64
N ASN A 923 -6.98 15.73 12.36
CA ASN A 923 -5.92 15.96 11.37
C ASN A 923 -5.72 17.45 11.01
N VAL A 924 -6.70 18.32 11.32
CA VAL A 924 -6.66 19.77 11.11
C VAL A 924 -6.82 20.55 12.43
N CYS A 925 -6.59 19.88 13.56
CA CYS A 925 -6.74 20.51 14.87
C CYS A 925 -5.70 21.62 15.09
N PRO A 926 -6.11 22.85 15.48
CA PRO A 926 -5.17 23.93 15.80
C PRO A 926 -4.27 23.61 17.01
N ASN A 927 -4.69 22.67 17.86
CA ASN A 927 -3.92 22.15 18.99
C ASN A 927 -3.11 20.89 18.64
N ARG A 928 -3.09 20.46 17.37
CA ARG A 928 -2.24 19.36 16.91
C ARG A 928 -0.78 19.79 17.08
N GLY A 929 -0.06 19.12 17.99
CA GLY A 929 1.33 19.46 18.36
C GLY A 929 1.48 20.24 19.67
N MET A 930 0.39 20.66 20.33
CA MET A 930 0.44 21.22 21.69
C MET A 930 -0.51 20.45 22.61
N ARG A 931 0.02 19.69 23.57
CA ARG A 931 -0.49 19.69 24.95
C ARG A 931 0.40 18.87 25.91
N ASN A 932 0.32 19.37 27.15
CA ASN A 932 0.96 18.99 28.42
C ASN A 932 1.10 17.50 28.70
#